data_AF-A0A0G1CPQ8-F1
#
_entry.id   AF-A0A0G1CPQ8-F1
#
_cell.length_a   1.000
_cell.length_b   1.000
_cell.length_c   1.000
_cell.angle_alpha   90.00
_cell.angle_beta   90.00
_cell.angle_gamma   90.00
#
_symmetry.space_group_name_H-M   'P 1'
#
loop_
_entity.id
_entity.type
_entity.pdbx_description
1 polymer ?
#
loop_
_entity_poly.entity_id
_entity_poly.type
_entity_poly.pdbx_seq_one_letter_code
_entity_poly.pdbx_strand_id
1 'polypeptide(L)'
;MNIQDRVEHTLKAAGVTYRFIPLPEDLPMTITDHTAFHKDTLEHAMATIVYKTEKGLIAVTKRGDTQIDEKKLRELAGVKQLIFATKEELVFLGTDVGLVPYVGLDTPYFVDSKVLNVGKAYGTPGIKTLGMVMDAKDMVKVNGGKVGDFTYFEKSREMLKSGKQRILSGITPSGEGSLHIGNYLGAVRQFATLSKTNECFLMVADLHALTTVQNKKQLEHNVETLVLNELALLMGDVGADLPNITFFRQSDIPMHTELQSILNNVTPLGLIKRAHAYKDKLANPSTTLRQSSGQALKTGDAMDEEINVGLFSYPILMAADILIYKPDLVPVGKDQKQHVEITRDIAERFNKTFNKKVFKLPEPHIPEEVAVILGTDGKRKMSKSLGNIISIFESEEVIRKQVNSTYTDPTRIRATDPGHIEGNMVFTYLDHFGDPNSSSTSSELRGASKVEQLKKLYQEGKVSDVEVKEYLFESLMKTFAPARKHYQELKNSPSKVRQILETGAARVRSEAVKTMNEVREAVGLTNSYSFFSYSSSHSGKPQAHPESGTRKDSRIEFGTGSGQAKMTGIGNNVITIDDFARVEMRVGLVKEAIDVPKSEKLIKLTVDFGAMGLRTIFTGVRPFGYTALDFNDKKFLFVFNLLPRKMMNEESQGMILAVDSPRGEAGGDELPFGVHGAKKPVFVTAEGLPVGAKVR
;
A
#
# COMPACT_ATOMS: atom_id res chain seq x y z
N MET A 1 40.00 25.77 16.45
CA MET A 1 39.18 25.66 15.23
C MET A 1 37.74 25.82 15.65
N ASN A 2 37.00 26.79 15.09
CA ASN A 2 35.58 26.95 15.46
C ASN A 2 34.78 25.73 14.95
N ILE A 3 33.52 25.56 15.41
CA ILE A 3 32.74 24.37 15.07
C ILE A 3 32.49 24.24 13.55
N GLN A 4 32.32 25.36 12.85
CA GLN A 4 32.17 25.39 11.40
C GLN A 4 33.39 24.83 10.69
N ASP A 5 34.57 25.35 11.04
CA ASP A 5 35.85 24.96 10.47
C ASP A 5 36.08 23.46 10.70
N ARG A 6 35.71 22.93 11.88
CA ARG A 6 35.82 21.50 12.19
C ARG A 6 34.89 20.65 11.36
N VAL A 7 33.64 21.07 11.19
CA VAL A 7 32.64 20.41 10.33
C VAL A 7 33.13 20.38 8.89
N GLU A 8 33.54 21.54 8.35
CA GLU A 8 34.08 21.65 6.99
C GLU A 8 35.35 20.82 6.80
N HIS A 9 36.28 20.87 7.76
CA HIS A 9 37.50 20.08 7.71
C HIS A 9 37.21 18.58 7.70
N THR A 10 36.28 18.12 8.54
CA THR A 10 35.86 16.72 8.60
C THR A 10 35.23 16.26 7.27
N LEU A 11 34.35 17.09 6.70
CA LEU A 11 33.69 16.77 5.42
C LEU A 11 34.67 16.77 4.24
N LYS A 12 35.57 17.76 4.18
CA LYS A 12 36.62 17.85 3.16
C LYS A 12 37.61 16.69 3.26
N ALA A 13 38.06 16.36 4.46
CA ALA A 13 38.98 15.24 4.71
C ALA A 13 38.37 13.89 4.30
N ALA A 14 37.05 13.73 4.46
CA ALA A 14 36.33 12.53 4.05
C ALA A 14 35.87 12.52 2.57
N GLY A 15 36.14 13.59 1.81
CA GLY A 15 35.73 13.71 0.40
C GLY A 15 34.21 13.74 0.20
N VAL A 16 33.46 14.24 1.20
CA VAL A 16 31.99 14.26 1.19
C VAL A 16 31.48 15.55 0.54
N THR A 17 30.50 15.42 -0.35
CA THR A 17 29.81 16.60 -0.92
C THR A 17 28.76 17.09 0.06
N TYR A 18 28.82 18.38 0.39
CA TYR A 18 27.88 19.03 1.30
C TYR A 18 27.49 20.43 0.80
N ARG A 19 26.36 20.94 1.28
CA ARG A 19 25.88 22.30 1.00
C ARG A 19 25.36 22.95 2.27
N PHE A 20 25.86 24.13 2.61
CA PHE A 20 25.23 24.97 3.62
C PHE A 20 24.03 25.72 3.05
N ILE A 21 22.99 25.87 3.87
CA ILE A 21 21.74 26.56 3.51
C ILE A 21 21.52 27.68 4.53
N PRO A 22 21.39 28.95 4.13
CA PRO A 22 21.07 30.04 5.05
C PRO A 22 19.73 29.82 5.77
N LEU A 23 19.69 30.20 7.04
CA LEU A 23 18.51 30.20 7.90
C LEU A 23 18.26 31.60 8.49
N PRO A 24 16.99 32.02 8.66
CA PRO A 24 16.65 33.26 9.35
C PRO A 24 17.16 33.27 10.80
N GLU A 25 17.62 34.42 11.29
CA GLU A 25 18.12 34.58 12.67
C GLU A 25 17.05 34.33 13.74
N ASP A 26 15.79 34.57 13.40
CA ASP A 26 14.60 34.44 14.24
C ASP A 26 13.93 33.06 14.15
N LEU A 27 14.42 32.16 13.27
CA LEU A 27 13.86 30.81 13.17
C LEU A 27 14.09 30.04 14.49
N PRO A 28 13.05 29.44 15.10
CA PRO A 28 13.23 28.65 16.31
C PRO A 28 14.12 27.44 16.05
N MET A 29 15.03 27.14 17.00
CA MET A 29 15.99 26.03 16.90
C MET A 29 15.35 24.66 17.20
N THR A 30 14.21 24.38 16.57
CA THR A 30 13.55 23.08 16.65
C THR A 30 13.64 22.37 15.30
N ILE A 31 13.68 21.03 15.35
CA ILE A 31 13.74 20.22 14.13
C ILE A 31 12.50 20.43 13.25
N THR A 32 11.32 20.68 13.85
CA THR A 32 10.06 20.89 13.14
C THR A 32 10.07 22.20 12.37
N ASP A 33 10.53 23.29 12.99
CA ASP A 33 10.55 24.62 12.38
C ASP A 33 11.57 24.69 11.23
N HIS A 34 12.75 24.10 11.43
CA HIS A 34 13.77 23.99 10.38
C HIS A 34 13.28 23.14 9.19
N THR A 35 12.63 22.01 9.48
CA THR A 35 12.08 21.12 8.44
C THR A 35 10.99 21.81 7.63
N ALA A 36 10.08 22.53 8.30
CA ALA A 36 9.01 23.29 7.66
C ALA A 36 9.57 24.43 6.79
N PHE A 37 10.59 25.15 7.26
CA PHE A 37 11.24 26.22 6.50
C PHE A 37 11.84 25.71 5.17
N HIS A 38 12.42 24.51 5.17
CA HIS A 38 12.96 23.90 3.95
C HIS A 38 11.96 23.18 3.08
N LYS A 39 10.66 23.20 3.45
CA LYS A 39 9.60 22.42 2.80
C LYS A 39 9.98 20.94 2.68
N ASP A 40 10.62 20.42 3.72
CA ASP A 40 11.09 19.05 3.81
C ASP A 40 10.22 18.26 4.81
N THR A 41 10.58 17.01 5.07
CA THR A 41 9.89 16.13 6.01
C THR A 41 10.80 15.74 7.18
N LEU A 42 10.20 15.37 8.32
CA LEU A 42 10.95 14.92 9.50
C LEU A 42 11.80 13.66 9.24
N GLU A 43 11.50 12.93 8.16
CA GLU A 43 12.31 11.83 7.65
C GLU A 43 13.72 12.27 7.24
N HIS A 44 13.85 13.40 6.52
CA HIS A 44 15.15 13.90 6.06
C HIS A 44 15.91 14.71 7.12
N ALA A 45 15.25 15.11 8.20
CA ALA A 45 15.83 15.93 9.26
C ALA A 45 16.63 15.08 10.26
N MET A 46 17.87 15.47 10.54
CA MET A 46 18.80 14.81 11.44
C MET A 46 18.81 15.49 12.80
N ALA A 47 18.50 14.73 13.84
CA ALA A 47 18.70 15.14 15.22
C ALA A 47 19.95 14.44 15.76
N THR A 48 20.92 15.22 16.23
CA THR A 48 22.08 14.68 16.95
C THR A 48 21.98 15.02 18.42
N ILE A 49 22.11 14.00 19.25
CA ILE A 49 22.02 14.07 20.70
C ILE A 49 23.37 13.68 21.27
N VAL A 50 23.90 14.46 22.21
CA VAL A 50 25.12 14.07 22.94
C VAL A 50 24.73 13.44 24.27
N TYR A 51 25.24 12.24 24.53
CA TYR A 51 25.11 11.57 25.83
C TYR A 51 26.45 11.53 26.55
N LYS A 52 26.41 11.77 27.85
CA LYS A 52 27.45 11.42 28.82
C LYS A 52 27.31 9.95 29.20
N THR A 53 28.43 9.24 29.14
CA THR A 53 28.56 7.82 29.52
C THR A 53 29.74 7.64 30.45
N GLU A 54 29.91 6.44 31.02
CA GLU A 54 31.12 6.10 31.77
C GLU A 54 32.40 6.04 30.91
N LYS A 55 32.28 6.08 29.58
CA LYS A 55 33.42 6.09 28.63
C LYS A 55 33.69 7.48 28.02
N GLY A 56 33.01 8.51 28.52
CA GLY A 56 33.06 9.88 27.97
C GLY A 56 31.79 10.26 27.20
N LEU A 57 31.85 11.39 26.50
CA LEU A 57 30.75 11.86 25.65
C LEU A 57 30.66 10.99 24.40
N ILE A 58 29.44 10.79 23.90
CA ILE A 58 29.14 10.20 22.58
C ILE A 58 28.09 11.06 21.86
N ALA A 59 28.19 11.20 20.55
CA ALA A 59 27.17 11.82 19.71
C ALA A 59 26.31 10.75 19.03
N VAL A 60 24.99 10.93 19.01
CA VAL A 60 24.04 9.96 18.50
C VAL A 60 23.11 10.65 17.52
N THR A 61 23.18 10.27 16.24
CA THR A 61 22.38 10.85 15.18
C THR A 61 21.23 9.93 14.78
N LYS A 62 20.02 10.50 14.73
CA LYS A 62 18.77 9.84 14.33
C LYS A 62 17.97 10.69 13.34
N ARG A 63 16.97 10.10 12.69
CA ARG A 63 15.93 10.83 11.95
C ARG A 63 15.02 11.63 12.89
N GLY A 64 14.44 12.71 12.40
CA GLY A 64 13.51 13.57 13.13
C GLY A 64 12.24 12.84 13.55
N ASP A 65 11.76 11.90 12.74
CA ASP A 65 10.53 11.09 12.95
C ASP A 65 10.75 9.78 13.73
N THR A 66 11.95 9.59 14.29
CA THR A 66 12.31 8.40 15.07
C THR A 66 12.69 8.78 16.51
N GLN A 67 12.66 7.81 17.41
CA GLN A 67 13.01 7.98 18.82
C GLN A 67 14.05 6.92 19.22
N ILE A 68 14.92 7.23 20.18
CA ILE A 68 16.02 6.35 20.59
C ILE A 68 15.52 5.20 21.49
N ASP A 69 15.94 3.98 21.15
CA ASP A 69 15.92 2.81 22.03
C ASP A 69 17.22 2.77 22.86
N GLU A 70 17.14 3.28 24.09
CA GLU A 70 18.28 3.35 25.00
C GLU A 70 18.89 1.99 25.33
N LYS A 71 18.13 0.89 25.25
CA LYS A 71 18.67 -0.45 25.49
C LYS A 71 19.58 -0.86 24.34
N LYS A 72 19.07 -0.77 23.10
CA LYS A 72 19.85 -1.11 21.91
C LYS A 72 21.07 -0.19 21.75
N LEU A 73 20.92 1.09 22.05
CA LEU A 73 22.03 2.05 21.99
C LEU A 73 23.11 1.73 23.04
N ARG A 74 22.73 1.35 24.27
CA ARG A 74 23.69 0.92 25.30
C ARG A 74 24.46 -0.34 24.90
N GLU A 75 23.76 -1.33 24.34
CA GLU A 75 24.38 -2.55 23.83
C GLU A 75 25.38 -2.25 22.71
N LEU A 76 25.00 -1.42 21.74
CA LEU A 76 25.87 -1.00 20.63
C LEU A 76 27.07 -0.18 21.08
N ALA A 77 26.87 0.76 22.00
CA ALA A 77 27.94 1.59 22.55
C ALA A 77 28.82 0.83 23.56
N GLY A 78 28.35 -0.32 24.05
CA GLY A 78 28.99 -1.08 25.10
C GLY A 78 29.10 -0.30 26.40
N VAL A 79 28.04 0.46 26.75
CA VAL A 79 27.99 1.31 27.96
C VAL A 79 26.82 0.92 28.87
N LYS A 80 26.95 1.20 30.16
CA LYS A 80 25.93 0.86 31.18
C LYS A 80 24.86 1.94 31.29
N GLN A 81 25.22 3.20 31.11
CA GLN A 81 24.35 4.35 31.32
C GLN A 81 24.47 5.38 30.20
N LEU A 82 23.34 6.03 29.92
CA LEU A 82 23.22 7.14 28.98
C LEU A 82 22.57 8.29 29.75
N ILE A 83 23.27 9.41 29.89
CA ILE A 83 22.76 10.63 30.52
C ILE A 83 22.88 11.74 29.48
N PHE A 84 21.85 12.55 29.26
CA PHE A 84 21.98 13.68 28.34
C PHE A 84 23.12 14.60 28.77
N ALA A 85 23.96 15.04 27.81
CA ALA A 85 25.04 15.98 28.11
C ALA A 85 24.48 17.31 28.63
N THR A 86 25.14 17.91 29.61
CA THR A 86 24.75 19.23 30.13
C THR A 86 25.13 20.33 29.15
N LYS A 87 24.60 21.54 29.34
CA LYS A 87 24.94 22.70 28.51
C LYS A 87 26.44 22.99 28.55
N GLU A 88 27.07 22.89 29.71
CA GLU A 88 28.51 23.09 29.91
C GLU A 88 29.33 22.06 29.12
N GLU A 89 28.88 20.81 29.07
CA GLU A 89 29.52 19.73 28.30
C GLU A 89 29.38 19.94 26.79
N LEU A 90 28.25 20.47 26.32
CA LEU A 90 28.06 20.87 24.92
C LEU A 90 28.97 22.05 24.55
N VAL A 91 29.10 23.05 25.43
CA VAL A 91 30.01 24.19 25.26
C VAL A 91 31.46 23.72 25.17
N PHE A 92 31.86 22.73 25.98
CA PHE A 92 33.19 22.11 25.90
C PHE A 92 33.45 21.46 24.53
N LEU A 93 32.41 20.89 23.89
CA LEU A 93 32.49 20.37 22.53
C LEU A 93 32.43 21.46 21.44
N GLY A 94 32.23 22.73 21.81
CA GLY A 94 32.11 23.86 20.89
C GLY A 94 30.75 24.00 20.23
N THR A 95 29.68 23.47 20.85
CA THR A 95 28.29 23.55 20.35
C THR A 95 27.33 23.97 21.46
N ASP A 96 26.03 24.10 21.16
CA ASP A 96 24.98 24.46 22.12
C ASP A 96 23.71 23.62 21.86
N VAL A 97 22.78 23.65 22.80
CA VAL A 97 21.47 22.98 22.70
C VAL A 97 20.75 23.45 21.43
N GLY A 98 20.30 22.49 20.61
CA GLY A 98 19.67 22.75 19.31
C GLY A 98 20.64 22.99 18.15
N LEU A 99 21.94 23.12 18.42
CA LEU A 99 22.99 23.35 17.42
C LEU A 99 23.98 22.19 17.29
N VAL A 100 23.71 21.02 17.87
CA VAL A 100 24.65 19.89 17.82
C VAL A 100 24.80 19.36 16.38
N PRO A 101 25.99 19.46 15.75
CA PRO A 101 26.17 18.98 14.40
C PRO A 101 26.26 17.45 14.35
N TYR A 102 25.77 16.88 13.25
CA TYR A 102 25.84 15.43 13.01
C TYR A 102 27.21 14.95 12.51
N VAL A 103 28.21 15.84 12.44
CA VAL A 103 29.62 15.57 12.11
C VAL A 103 30.54 16.57 12.83
N GLY A 104 31.83 16.28 12.92
CA GLY A 104 32.85 17.28 13.29
C GLY A 104 33.07 17.51 14.80
N LEU A 105 32.29 16.87 15.67
CA LEU A 105 32.57 16.82 17.11
C LEU A 105 33.71 15.85 17.44
N ASP A 106 34.43 16.12 18.52
CA ASP A 106 35.59 15.33 18.96
C ASP A 106 35.10 14.29 19.94
N THR A 107 34.18 13.46 19.44
CA THR A 107 33.45 12.47 20.21
C THR A 107 33.04 11.33 19.28
N PRO A 108 32.97 10.08 19.77
CA PRO A 108 32.46 8.97 18.97
C PRO A 108 31.02 9.22 18.52
N TYR A 109 30.77 9.04 17.23
CA TYR A 109 29.44 9.12 16.65
C TYR A 109 28.80 7.74 16.52
N PHE A 110 27.51 7.67 16.84
CA PHE A 110 26.64 6.54 16.59
C PHE A 110 25.53 6.99 15.66
N VAL A 111 25.40 6.32 14.52
CA VAL A 111 24.42 6.68 13.49
C VAL A 111 23.35 5.61 13.42
N ASP A 112 22.09 6.00 13.57
CA ASP A 112 21.01 5.04 13.41
C ASP A 112 20.93 4.57 11.94
N SER A 113 20.76 3.28 11.72
CA SER A 113 20.73 2.70 10.38
C SER A 113 19.63 3.30 9.49
N LYS A 114 18.52 3.81 10.05
CA LYS A 114 17.45 4.45 9.29
C LYS A 114 17.84 5.82 8.75
N VAL A 115 18.85 6.48 9.34
CA VAL A 115 19.44 7.71 8.76
C VAL A 115 20.06 7.41 7.40
N LEU A 116 20.74 6.27 7.26
CA LEU A 116 21.43 5.93 6.01
C LEU A 116 20.46 5.59 4.87
N ASN A 117 19.20 5.34 5.20
CA ASN A 117 18.14 5.01 4.25
C ASN A 117 17.45 6.26 3.69
N VAL A 118 17.82 7.46 4.15
CA VAL A 118 17.27 8.70 3.62
C VAL A 118 18.21 9.28 2.57
N GLY A 119 17.67 9.72 1.43
CA GLY A 119 18.52 10.14 0.30
C GLY A 119 19.41 11.33 0.62
N LYS A 120 18.93 12.23 1.49
CA LYS A 120 19.69 13.38 1.99
C LYS A 120 19.49 13.53 3.49
N ALA A 121 20.58 13.86 4.19
CA ALA A 121 20.58 14.24 5.58
C ALA A 121 20.57 15.77 5.66
N TYR A 122 19.51 16.33 6.24
CA TYR A 122 19.42 17.76 6.58
C TYR A 122 19.61 17.94 8.09
N GLY A 123 20.45 18.87 8.52
CA GLY A 123 20.56 19.22 9.94
C GLY A 123 21.45 20.43 10.17
N THR A 124 21.71 20.77 11.43
CA THR A 124 22.58 21.90 11.76
C THR A 124 24.07 21.54 11.59
N PRO A 125 24.93 22.47 11.12
CA PRO A 125 26.38 22.34 11.15
C PRO A 125 27.02 22.99 12.40
N GLY A 126 26.26 23.30 13.45
CA GLY A 126 26.81 24.00 14.62
C GLY A 126 26.51 25.48 14.68
N ILE A 127 25.75 26.02 13.72
CA ILE A 127 25.59 27.47 13.52
C ILE A 127 24.12 27.79 13.36
N LYS A 128 23.61 28.75 14.15
CA LYS A 128 22.19 29.09 14.19
C LYS A 128 21.61 29.50 12.84
N THR A 129 22.37 30.26 12.06
CA THR A 129 21.95 30.83 10.78
C THR A 129 22.26 29.94 9.58
N LEU A 130 22.68 28.68 9.80
CA LEU A 130 23.00 27.75 8.72
C LEU A 130 22.40 26.37 8.98
N GLY A 131 21.76 25.80 7.97
CA GLY A 131 21.53 24.37 7.83
C GLY A 131 22.63 23.75 6.96
N MET A 132 22.73 22.42 7.00
CA MET A 132 23.68 21.65 6.21
C MET A 132 22.99 20.43 5.63
N VAL A 133 23.24 20.20 4.33
CA VAL A 133 22.76 19.03 3.61
C VAL A 133 23.94 18.26 3.04
N MET A 134 23.94 16.96 3.24
CA MET A 134 24.83 16.00 2.57
C MET A 134 24.07 14.71 2.23
N ASP A 135 24.70 13.81 1.49
CA ASP A 135 24.18 12.46 1.31
C ASP A 135 24.21 11.73 2.66
N ALA A 136 23.10 11.13 3.08
CA ALA A 136 23.06 10.47 4.38
C ALA A 136 23.93 9.22 4.44
N LYS A 137 24.25 8.58 3.30
CA LYS A 137 25.19 7.44 3.26
C LYS A 137 26.61 7.87 3.55
N ASP A 138 26.96 9.12 3.21
CA ASP A 138 28.28 9.67 3.48
C ASP A 138 28.51 9.94 4.97
N MET A 139 27.46 9.91 5.80
CA MET A 139 27.57 10.11 7.25
C MET A 139 28.43 9.03 7.91
N VAL A 140 28.47 7.81 7.36
CA VAL A 140 29.35 6.74 7.87
C VAL A 140 30.82 7.06 7.64
N LYS A 141 31.16 7.75 6.54
CA LYS A 141 32.54 8.10 6.17
C LYS A 141 33.14 9.12 7.13
N VAL A 142 32.32 10.07 7.58
CA VAL A 142 32.73 11.19 8.46
C VAL A 142 32.67 10.85 9.95
N ASN A 143 31.83 9.90 10.34
CA ASN A 143 31.55 9.59 11.75
C ASN A 143 32.26 8.34 12.29
N GLY A 144 33.04 7.62 11.46
CA GLY A 144 33.87 6.51 11.95
C GLY A 144 33.09 5.24 12.34
N GLY A 145 32.08 4.86 11.54
CA GLY A 145 31.69 3.45 11.37
C GLY A 145 30.75 2.80 12.39
N LYS A 146 30.31 3.44 13.48
CA LYS A 146 29.35 2.80 14.42
C LYS A 146 27.91 3.06 14.03
N VAL A 147 27.45 2.28 13.05
CA VAL A 147 26.06 2.25 12.61
C VAL A 147 25.31 1.14 13.34
N GLY A 148 24.09 1.40 13.78
CA GLY A 148 23.23 0.34 14.30
C GLY A 148 21.75 0.69 14.25
N ASP A 149 20.89 -0.32 14.36
CA ASP A 149 19.45 -0.12 14.48
C ASP A 149 19.09 0.12 15.95
N PHE A 150 19.07 1.37 16.39
CA PHE A 150 18.81 1.73 17.80
C PHE A 150 17.70 2.77 17.95
N THR A 151 16.88 2.96 16.93
CA THR A 151 15.68 3.81 16.99
C THR A 151 14.43 3.04 16.59
N TYR A 152 13.26 3.61 16.86
CA TYR A 152 11.97 3.14 16.37
C TYR A 152 11.11 4.33 15.96
N PHE A 153 10.11 4.12 15.11
CA PHE A 153 9.12 5.16 14.77
C PHE A 153 8.19 5.40 15.95
N GLU A 154 7.79 6.65 16.19
CA GLU A 154 6.97 7.03 17.36
C GLU A 154 5.65 6.24 17.43
N LYS A 155 4.97 6.06 16.30
CA LYS A 155 3.78 5.17 16.17
C LYS A 155 4.10 3.70 16.51
N SER A 156 5.28 3.23 16.14
CA SER A 156 5.72 1.86 16.45
C SER A 156 6.00 1.68 17.95
N ARG A 157 6.49 2.69 18.68
CA ARG A 157 6.61 2.60 20.15
C ARG A 157 5.27 2.64 20.84
N GLU A 158 4.32 3.44 20.35
CA GLU A 158 2.96 3.42 20.91
C GLU A 158 2.33 2.05 20.71
N MET A 159 2.48 1.42 19.53
CA MET A 159 2.02 0.03 19.29
C MET A 159 2.76 -1.00 20.16
N LEU A 160 4.10 -0.91 20.25
CA LEU A 160 4.94 -1.81 21.05
C LEU A 160 4.77 -1.61 22.57
N LYS A 161 4.43 -0.40 23.03
CA LYS A 161 4.13 -0.07 24.44
C LYS A 161 2.70 -0.41 24.83
N SER A 162 1.75 -0.46 23.89
CA SER A 162 0.33 -0.69 24.19
C SER A 162 -0.13 -2.15 24.05
N GLY A 163 0.76 -3.09 23.73
CA GLY A 163 0.41 -4.51 23.61
C GLY A 163 -0.54 -4.81 22.44
N LYS A 164 -0.57 -3.95 21.41
CA LYS A 164 -1.40 -4.17 20.21
C LYS A 164 -0.86 -5.32 19.39
N GLN A 165 -1.73 -6.26 19.03
CA GLN A 165 -1.40 -7.38 18.18
C GLN A 165 -1.54 -7.00 16.70
N ARG A 166 -0.76 -7.65 15.83
CA ARG A 166 -0.93 -7.62 14.39
C ARG A 166 -1.93 -8.71 13.99
N ILE A 167 -2.96 -8.29 13.26
CA ILE A 167 -4.05 -9.14 12.83
C ILE A 167 -4.10 -9.11 11.31
N LEU A 168 -4.19 -10.28 10.69
CA LEU A 168 -4.36 -10.40 9.24
C LEU A 168 -5.63 -11.21 8.93
N SER A 169 -6.44 -10.69 8.03
CA SER A 169 -7.55 -11.43 7.42
C SER A 169 -7.57 -11.20 5.91
N GLY A 170 -8.32 -12.04 5.19
CA GLY A 170 -8.47 -11.93 3.75
C GLY A 170 -9.81 -12.48 3.28
N ILE A 171 -10.34 -11.87 2.22
CA ILE A 171 -11.64 -12.25 1.66
C ILE A 171 -11.47 -12.52 0.18
N THR A 172 -11.87 -13.71 -0.25
CA THR A 172 -11.80 -14.11 -1.66
C THR A 172 -13.00 -13.53 -2.42
N PRO A 173 -12.78 -12.81 -3.54
CA PRO A 173 -13.85 -12.34 -4.44
C PRO A 173 -14.46 -13.50 -5.22
N SER A 174 -15.19 -14.36 -4.51
CA SER A 174 -15.92 -15.53 -5.03
C SER A 174 -17.41 -15.21 -5.21
N GLY A 175 -18.11 -15.99 -6.06
CA GLY A 175 -19.52 -15.72 -6.42
C GLY A 175 -19.65 -14.41 -7.20
N GLU A 176 -20.65 -13.58 -6.91
CA GLU A 176 -20.83 -12.23 -7.50
C GLU A 176 -20.13 -11.10 -6.71
N GLY A 177 -19.24 -11.41 -5.74
CA GLY A 177 -18.51 -10.41 -4.95
C GLY A 177 -19.36 -9.56 -3.96
N SER A 178 -20.68 -9.51 -4.10
CA SER A 178 -21.59 -8.82 -3.18
C SER A 178 -21.53 -9.32 -1.72
N LEU A 179 -21.70 -8.47 -0.72
CA LEU A 179 -21.75 -8.90 0.69
C LEU A 179 -23.19 -8.91 1.21
N HIS A 180 -23.49 -9.88 2.07
CA HIS A 180 -24.77 -10.01 2.78
C HIS A 180 -24.59 -9.93 4.30
N ILE A 181 -25.68 -9.81 5.05
CA ILE A 181 -25.62 -9.63 6.52
C ILE A 181 -24.84 -10.74 7.24
N GLY A 182 -24.87 -11.97 6.72
CA GLY A 182 -24.06 -13.07 7.24
C GLY A 182 -22.55 -12.83 7.14
N ASN A 183 -22.05 -12.21 6.06
CA ASN A 183 -20.64 -11.83 5.95
C ASN A 183 -20.29 -10.71 6.93
N TYR A 184 -21.19 -9.73 7.07
CA TYR A 184 -21.01 -8.62 7.99
C TYR A 184 -20.87 -9.10 9.44
N LEU A 185 -21.83 -9.88 9.94
CA LEU A 185 -21.84 -10.40 11.30
C LEU A 185 -20.67 -11.37 11.56
N GLY A 186 -20.40 -12.25 10.60
CA GLY A 186 -19.41 -13.32 10.75
C GLY A 186 -17.96 -12.91 10.49
N ALA A 187 -17.70 -11.74 9.92
CA ALA A 187 -16.34 -11.31 9.59
C ALA A 187 -16.14 -9.80 9.73
N VAL A 188 -16.88 -8.97 8.98
CA VAL A 188 -16.58 -7.53 8.87
C VAL A 188 -16.70 -6.81 10.21
N ARG A 189 -17.81 -7.02 10.93
CA ARG A 189 -18.08 -6.41 12.24
C ARG A 189 -17.02 -6.80 13.28
N GLN A 190 -16.59 -8.06 13.24
CA GLN A 190 -15.57 -8.59 14.15
C GLN A 190 -14.21 -7.97 13.82
N PHE A 191 -13.86 -7.88 12.55
CA PHE A 191 -12.61 -7.26 12.11
C PHE A 191 -12.55 -5.76 12.43
N ALA A 192 -13.65 -5.05 12.21
CA ALA A 192 -13.81 -3.66 12.63
C ALA A 192 -13.62 -3.50 14.15
N THR A 193 -14.18 -4.41 14.95
CA THR A 193 -14.00 -4.42 16.41
C THR A 193 -12.54 -4.64 16.80
N LEU A 194 -11.88 -5.64 16.19
CA LEU A 194 -10.46 -5.93 16.42
C LEU A 194 -9.56 -4.74 16.07
N SER A 195 -9.88 -3.99 15.01
CA SER A 195 -9.11 -2.81 14.59
C SER A 195 -9.14 -1.65 15.58
N LYS A 196 -10.07 -1.62 16.55
CA LYS A 196 -10.11 -0.55 17.56
C LYS A 196 -8.85 -0.54 18.42
N THR A 197 -8.31 -1.73 18.69
CA THR A 197 -7.16 -1.91 19.58
C THR A 197 -5.96 -2.56 18.91
N ASN A 198 -6.03 -2.99 17.65
CA ASN A 198 -4.95 -3.77 16.99
C ASN A 198 -4.52 -3.18 15.64
N GLU A 199 -3.32 -3.54 15.17
CA GLU A 199 -2.89 -3.27 13.78
C GLU A 199 -3.53 -4.34 12.88
N CYS A 200 -4.41 -3.93 11.96
CA CYS A 200 -5.20 -4.84 11.15
C CYS A 200 -4.83 -4.73 9.67
N PHE A 201 -4.53 -5.85 9.03
CA PHE A 201 -4.33 -5.99 7.59
C PHE A 201 -5.50 -6.78 7.00
N LEU A 202 -6.20 -6.21 6.02
CA LEU A 202 -7.29 -6.87 5.30
C LEU A 202 -6.99 -6.89 3.82
N MET A 203 -6.94 -8.10 3.24
CA MET A 203 -6.71 -8.27 1.81
C MET A 203 -7.95 -8.70 1.05
N VAL A 204 -8.10 -8.17 -0.17
CA VAL A 204 -8.90 -8.80 -1.22
C VAL A 204 -8.03 -9.85 -1.91
N ALA A 205 -8.35 -11.12 -1.68
CA ALA A 205 -7.58 -12.28 -2.10
C ALA A 205 -7.90 -12.70 -3.54
N ASP A 206 -7.58 -11.84 -4.50
CA ASP A 206 -7.92 -11.99 -5.92
C ASP A 206 -7.15 -13.10 -6.65
N LEU A 207 -5.93 -13.46 -6.21
CA LEU A 207 -5.24 -14.65 -6.74
C LEU A 207 -5.90 -15.95 -6.27
N HIS A 208 -6.47 -15.98 -5.06
CA HIS A 208 -7.27 -17.13 -4.61
C HIS A 208 -8.54 -17.29 -5.43
N ALA A 209 -9.17 -16.20 -5.88
CA ALA A 209 -10.39 -16.28 -6.69
C ALA A 209 -10.13 -16.94 -8.06
N LEU A 210 -8.96 -16.72 -8.65
CA LEU A 210 -8.54 -17.35 -9.92
C LEU A 210 -8.54 -18.88 -9.87
N THR A 211 -8.43 -19.50 -8.69
CA THR A 211 -8.50 -20.96 -8.55
C THR A 211 -9.87 -21.54 -8.95
N THR A 212 -10.91 -20.69 -8.97
CA THR A 212 -12.31 -21.06 -9.29
C THR A 212 -12.99 -20.18 -10.34
N VAL A 213 -12.50 -18.95 -10.56
CA VAL A 213 -13.10 -17.97 -11.50
C VAL A 213 -12.12 -17.69 -12.63
N GLN A 214 -12.37 -18.28 -13.80
CA GLN A 214 -11.53 -18.13 -15.00
C GLN A 214 -12.12 -17.16 -16.05
N ASN A 215 -13.33 -16.63 -15.81
CA ASN A 215 -13.93 -15.62 -16.66
C ASN A 215 -13.44 -14.21 -16.27
N LYS A 216 -12.78 -13.51 -17.21
CA LYS A 216 -12.23 -12.16 -17.00
C LYS A 216 -13.26 -11.18 -16.45
N LYS A 217 -14.39 -11.00 -17.15
CA LYS A 217 -15.42 -10.01 -16.78
C LYS A 217 -16.01 -10.32 -15.40
N GLN A 218 -16.23 -11.61 -15.11
CA GLN A 218 -16.71 -12.04 -13.81
C GLN A 218 -15.71 -11.71 -12.69
N LEU A 219 -14.42 -12.00 -12.88
CA LEU A 219 -13.41 -11.74 -11.87
C LEU A 219 -13.25 -10.23 -11.63
N GLU A 220 -13.19 -9.42 -12.69
CA GLU A 220 -13.14 -7.96 -12.60
C GLU A 220 -14.33 -7.42 -11.78
N HIS A 221 -15.54 -7.87 -12.12
CA HIS A 221 -16.75 -7.50 -11.41
C HIS A 221 -16.73 -7.93 -9.94
N ASN A 222 -16.28 -9.14 -9.64
CA ASN A 222 -16.22 -9.66 -8.28
C ASN A 222 -15.24 -8.86 -7.40
N VAL A 223 -14.06 -8.54 -7.95
CA VAL A 223 -13.03 -7.77 -7.27
C VAL A 223 -13.55 -6.37 -6.98
N GLU A 224 -14.09 -5.68 -7.99
CA GLU A 224 -14.63 -4.33 -7.82
C GLU A 224 -15.75 -4.30 -6.77
N THR A 225 -16.71 -5.22 -6.89
CA THR A 225 -17.84 -5.31 -5.96
C THR A 225 -17.37 -5.59 -4.53
N LEU A 226 -16.43 -6.52 -4.34
CA LEU A 226 -15.93 -6.84 -3.01
C LEU A 226 -15.14 -5.67 -2.40
N VAL A 227 -14.29 -5.01 -3.18
CA VAL A 227 -13.54 -3.81 -2.74
C VAL A 227 -14.49 -2.73 -2.26
N LEU A 228 -15.51 -2.40 -3.05
CA LEU A 228 -16.48 -1.36 -2.70
C LEU A 228 -17.26 -1.72 -1.43
N ASN A 229 -17.74 -2.96 -1.34
CA ASN A 229 -18.56 -3.40 -0.20
C ASN A 229 -17.77 -3.46 1.10
N GLU A 230 -16.57 -4.04 1.09
CA GLU A 230 -15.72 -4.13 2.28
C GLU A 230 -15.33 -2.73 2.79
N LEU A 231 -14.84 -1.86 1.90
CA LEU A 231 -14.49 -0.50 2.29
C LEU A 231 -15.70 0.26 2.84
N ALA A 232 -16.85 0.16 2.18
CA ALA A 232 -18.07 0.83 2.62
C ALA A 232 -18.51 0.37 4.02
N LEU A 233 -18.48 -0.94 4.29
CA LEU A 233 -18.83 -1.48 5.61
C LEU A 233 -17.82 -1.06 6.69
N LEU A 234 -16.52 -1.19 6.41
CA LEU A 234 -15.48 -0.79 7.35
C LEU A 234 -15.54 0.71 7.66
N MET A 235 -15.75 1.56 6.65
CA MET A 235 -15.91 3.00 6.84
C MET A 235 -17.18 3.32 7.64
N GLY A 236 -18.25 2.53 7.46
CA GLY A 236 -19.48 2.66 8.24
C GLY A 236 -19.29 2.32 9.73
N ASP A 237 -18.49 1.30 10.05
CA ASP A 237 -18.28 0.84 11.43
C ASP A 237 -17.13 1.58 12.16
N VAL A 238 -16.08 1.95 11.44
CA VAL A 238 -14.82 2.48 11.99
C VAL A 238 -14.64 3.98 11.70
N GLY A 239 -15.25 4.48 10.63
CA GLY A 239 -15.05 5.83 10.11
C GLY A 239 -14.19 5.87 8.84
N ALA A 240 -14.27 6.98 8.10
CA ALA A 240 -13.72 7.10 6.75
C ALA A 240 -12.19 6.94 6.65
N ASP A 241 -11.45 7.26 7.72
CA ASP A 241 -9.97 7.29 7.71
C ASP A 241 -9.32 5.94 8.04
N LEU A 242 -10.09 4.94 8.49
CA LEU A 242 -9.63 3.57 8.75
C LEU A 242 -8.27 3.48 9.49
N PRO A 243 -8.06 4.19 10.62
CA PRO A 243 -6.72 4.54 11.14
C PRO A 243 -5.83 3.35 11.51
N ASN A 244 -6.42 2.18 11.79
CA ASN A 244 -5.71 0.96 12.16
C ASN A 244 -5.88 -0.18 11.14
N ILE A 245 -6.55 0.07 10.01
CA ILE A 245 -6.78 -0.93 8.97
C ILE A 245 -5.96 -0.56 7.73
N THR A 246 -5.11 -1.49 7.32
CA THR A 246 -4.47 -1.43 6.00
C THR A 246 -5.25 -2.34 5.05
N PHE A 247 -6.00 -1.72 4.13
CA PHE A 247 -6.79 -2.42 3.12
C PHE A 247 -6.03 -2.48 1.78
N PHE A 248 -5.91 -3.66 1.18
CA PHE A 248 -5.11 -3.84 -0.05
C PHE A 248 -5.60 -5.04 -0.88
N ARG A 249 -5.11 -5.16 -2.11
CA ARG A 249 -5.33 -6.34 -2.96
C ARG A 249 -4.12 -7.26 -2.97
N GLN A 250 -4.37 -8.55 -2.96
CA GLN A 250 -3.34 -9.59 -2.97
C GLN A 250 -2.43 -9.45 -4.21
N SER A 251 -3.01 -9.30 -5.41
CA SER A 251 -2.24 -9.18 -6.65
C SER A 251 -1.30 -7.97 -6.74
N ASP A 252 -1.50 -6.94 -5.90
CA ASP A 252 -0.63 -5.75 -5.88
C ASP A 252 0.71 -6.03 -5.15
N ILE A 253 0.84 -7.20 -4.51
CA ILE A 253 2.00 -7.63 -3.74
C ILE A 253 2.60 -8.90 -4.39
N PRO A 254 3.50 -8.78 -5.39
CA PRO A 254 4.03 -9.93 -6.13
C PRO A 254 4.84 -10.91 -5.25
N MET A 255 5.25 -10.47 -4.06
CA MET A 255 5.99 -11.33 -3.12
C MET A 255 5.14 -12.46 -2.53
N HIS A 256 3.80 -12.40 -2.61
CA HIS A 256 2.94 -13.53 -2.24
C HIS A 256 3.24 -14.77 -3.09
N THR A 257 3.33 -14.62 -4.40
CA THR A 257 3.60 -15.73 -5.32
C THR A 257 5.06 -16.18 -5.25
N GLU A 258 6.00 -15.25 -5.03
CA GLU A 258 7.39 -15.59 -4.79
C GLU A 258 7.56 -16.43 -3.51
N LEU A 259 6.96 -15.99 -2.40
CA LEU A 259 7.00 -16.72 -1.15
C LEU A 259 6.31 -18.08 -1.29
N GLN A 260 5.16 -18.15 -1.96
CA GLN A 260 4.50 -19.43 -2.25
C GLN A 260 5.47 -20.39 -2.97
N SER A 261 6.18 -19.91 -4.00
CA SER A 261 7.15 -20.71 -4.74
C SER A 261 8.25 -21.28 -3.83
N ILE A 262 8.77 -20.45 -2.91
CA ILE A 262 9.76 -20.91 -1.92
C ILE A 262 9.14 -21.93 -0.97
N LEU A 263 7.95 -21.66 -0.44
CA LEU A 263 7.26 -22.53 0.51
C LEU A 263 6.87 -23.89 -0.10
N ASN A 264 6.63 -23.98 -1.41
CA ASN A 264 6.42 -25.24 -2.10
C ASN A 264 7.55 -26.25 -1.81
N ASN A 265 8.80 -25.79 -1.68
CA ASN A 265 9.98 -26.65 -1.48
C ASN A 265 10.13 -27.19 -0.05
N VAL A 266 9.37 -26.67 0.91
CA VAL A 266 9.37 -27.16 2.31
C VAL A 266 8.04 -27.81 2.70
N THR A 267 7.09 -27.90 1.76
CA THR A 267 5.74 -28.41 1.98
C THR A 267 5.60 -29.82 1.40
N PRO A 268 5.52 -30.87 2.24
CA PRO A 268 5.37 -32.23 1.74
C PRO A 268 4.02 -32.43 1.04
N LEU A 269 4.00 -33.12 -0.09
CA LEU A 269 2.78 -33.42 -0.85
C LEU A 269 1.67 -34.07 0.02
N GLY A 270 2.07 -34.97 0.92
CA GLY A 270 1.14 -35.64 1.84
C GLY A 270 0.42 -34.69 2.81
N LEU A 271 1.00 -33.54 3.14
CA LEU A 271 0.34 -32.53 3.99
C LEU A 271 -0.87 -31.93 3.26
N ILE A 272 -0.68 -31.56 1.99
CA ILE A 272 -1.73 -30.95 1.16
C ILE A 272 -2.85 -31.95 0.85
N LYS A 273 -2.50 -33.20 0.48
CA LYS A 273 -3.49 -34.25 0.21
C LYS A 273 -4.41 -34.60 1.39
N ARG A 274 -4.00 -34.27 2.62
CA ARG A 274 -4.78 -34.51 3.84
C ARG A 274 -5.66 -33.33 4.27
N ALA A 275 -5.52 -32.15 3.66
CA ALA A 275 -6.35 -30.99 3.99
C ALA A 275 -7.83 -31.27 3.67
N HIS A 276 -8.72 -31.14 4.66
CA HIS A 276 -10.17 -31.38 4.51
C HIS A 276 -10.79 -30.38 3.54
N ALA A 277 -10.40 -29.11 3.62
CA ALA A 277 -10.92 -28.08 2.73
C ALA A 277 -10.58 -28.28 1.25
N TYR A 278 -9.51 -29.02 0.93
CA TYR A 278 -9.25 -29.46 -0.43
C TYR A 278 -10.33 -30.47 -0.86
N LYS A 279 -10.62 -31.46 -0.02
CA LYS A 279 -11.68 -32.47 -0.26
C LYS A 279 -13.09 -31.85 -0.32
N ASP A 280 -13.38 -30.87 0.53
CA ASP A 280 -14.68 -30.18 0.56
C ASP A 280 -14.86 -29.30 -0.68
N LYS A 281 -13.80 -28.63 -1.13
CA LYS A 281 -13.83 -27.91 -2.43
C LYS A 281 -13.97 -28.87 -3.60
N LEU A 282 -13.52 -30.13 -3.52
CA LEU A 282 -13.78 -31.12 -4.57
C LEU A 282 -15.22 -31.63 -4.58
N ALA A 283 -15.87 -31.65 -3.41
CA ALA A 283 -17.26 -32.05 -3.29
C ALA A 283 -18.26 -30.97 -3.73
N ASN A 284 -17.81 -29.74 -4.00
CA ASN A 284 -18.68 -28.64 -4.41
C ASN A 284 -18.95 -28.67 -5.94
N PRO A 285 -20.21 -28.68 -6.41
CA PRO A 285 -20.51 -28.70 -7.83
C PRO A 285 -19.97 -27.49 -8.62
N SER A 286 -19.72 -26.35 -7.95
CA SER A 286 -19.24 -25.12 -8.61
C SER A 286 -17.75 -25.10 -8.94
N THR A 287 -16.96 -25.99 -8.34
CA THR A 287 -15.50 -26.14 -8.54
C THR A 287 -15.19 -27.24 -9.55
N THR A 288 -16.09 -28.19 -9.75
CA THR A 288 -16.05 -29.11 -10.88
C THR A 288 -16.53 -28.39 -12.14
N LEU A 289 -15.73 -28.41 -13.21
CA LEU A 289 -16.02 -27.90 -14.55
C LEU A 289 -17.16 -28.69 -15.26
N ARG A 290 -18.29 -28.93 -14.59
CA ARG A 290 -19.39 -29.77 -15.06
C ARG A 290 -20.71 -29.01 -15.11
N GLN A 291 -20.85 -28.18 -16.15
CA GLN A 291 -22.17 -27.82 -16.68
C GLN A 291 -22.29 -27.87 -18.21
N SER A 292 -21.27 -28.30 -18.96
CA SER A 292 -21.36 -28.41 -20.43
C SER A 292 -21.61 -29.83 -20.96
N SER A 293 -21.50 -30.88 -20.15
CA SER A 293 -21.82 -32.26 -20.57
C SER A 293 -22.46 -33.02 -19.41
N GLY A 294 -23.75 -33.36 -19.54
CA GLY A 294 -24.57 -33.99 -18.49
C GLY A 294 -24.17 -35.42 -18.14
N GLN A 295 -22.95 -35.64 -17.67
CA GLN A 295 -22.45 -36.93 -17.22
C GLN A 295 -22.29 -36.93 -15.70
N ALA A 296 -22.77 -37.97 -15.03
CA ALA A 296 -22.67 -38.14 -13.59
C ALA A 296 -21.19 -38.24 -13.13
N LEU A 297 -20.92 -37.83 -11.88
CA LEU A 297 -19.60 -37.91 -11.25
C LEU A 297 -19.05 -39.34 -11.31
N LYS A 298 -17.84 -39.51 -11.83
CA LYS A 298 -17.06 -40.74 -11.69
C LYS A 298 -16.31 -40.68 -10.36
N THR A 299 -16.43 -41.70 -9.52
CA THR A 299 -15.66 -41.83 -8.27
C THR A 299 -14.29 -42.47 -8.54
N GLY A 300 -13.23 -41.97 -7.90
CA GLY A 300 -11.87 -42.54 -7.96
C GLY A 300 -10.82 -41.61 -8.60
N ASP A 301 -9.65 -42.17 -8.94
CA ASP A 301 -8.43 -41.50 -9.44
C ASP A 301 -8.65 -40.51 -10.61
N ALA A 302 -9.74 -40.66 -11.37
CA ALA A 302 -10.15 -39.73 -12.43
C ALA A 302 -10.58 -38.33 -11.92
N MET A 303 -10.92 -38.17 -10.63
CA MET A 303 -11.22 -36.86 -10.04
C MET A 303 -9.95 -36.03 -9.83
N ASP A 304 -8.80 -36.66 -9.61
CA ASP A 304 -7.52 -35.97 -9.39
C ASP A 304 -6.98 -35.31 -10.68
N GLU A 305 -7.36 -35.84 -11.86
CA GLU A 305 -6.89 -35.36 -13.16
C GLU A 305 -7.57 -34.05 -13.65
N GLU A 306 -8.75 -33.69 -13.11
CA GLU A 306 -9.48 -32.47 -13.50
C GLU A 306 -9.16 -31.24 -12.62
N ILE A 307 -8.32 -31.40 -11.58
CA ILE A 307 -8.04 -30.36 -10.60
C ILE A 307 -6.88 -29.47 -11.08
N ASN A 308 -7.12 -28.17 -11.19
CA ASN A 308 -6.04 -27.24 -11.53
C ASN A 308 -5.03 -27.11 -10.37
N VAL A 309 -3.74 -26.98 -10.70
CA VAL A 309 -2.64 -26.89 -9.73
C VAL A 309 -2.80 -25.70 -8.77
N GLY A 310 -3.46 -24.63 -9.19
CA GLY A 310 -3.79 -23.49 -8.32
C GLY A 310 -4.72 -23.88 -7.17
N LEU A 311 -5.80 -24.62 -7.47
CA LEU A 311 -6.73 -25.15 -6.48
C LEU A 311 -6.09 -26.27 -5.63
N PHE A 312 -5.09 -26.98 -6.14
CA PHE A 312 -4.32 -27.91 -5.31
C PHE A 312 -3.39 -27.18 -4.34
N SER A 313 -2.69 -26.15 -4.80
CA SER A 313 -1.63 -25.45 -4.07
C SER A 313 -2.10 -24.22 -3.27
N TYR A 314 -3.39 -23.85 -3.32
CA TYR A 314 -3.89 -22.66 -2.62
C TYR A 314 -3.62 -22.64 -1.10
N PRO A 315 -3.53 -23.76 -0.34
CA PRO A 315 -3.17 -23.68 1.07
C PRO A 315 -1.74 -23.16 1.28
N ILE A 316 -0.85 -23.39 0.31
CA ILE A 316 0.52 -22.86 0.34
C ILE A 316 0.52 -21.37 -0.02
N LEU A 317 -0.32 -20.95 -0.96
CA LEU A 317 -0.52 -19.52 -1.25
C LEU A 317 -1.07 -18.80 -0.02
N MET A 318 -2.07 -19.38 0.66
CA MET A 318 -2.60 -18.84 1.91
C MET A 318 -1.53 -18.76 3.01
N ALA A 319 -0.68 -19.78 3.13
CA ALA A 319 0.45 -19.74 4.04
C ALA A 319 1.42 -18.60 3.69
N ALA A 320 1.70 -18.37 2.41
CA ALA A 320 2.50 -17.24 1.96
C ALA A 320 1.85 -15.90 2.32
N ASP A 321 0.56 -15.74 2.05
CA ASP A 321 -0.20 -14.52 2.38
C ASP A 321 -0.15 -14.21 3.87
N ILE A 322 -0.20 -15.23 4.73
CA ILE A 322 -0.15 -15.09 6.18
C ILE A 322 1.27 -14.79 6.66
N LEU A 323 2.23 -15.65 6.31
CA LEU A 323 3.57 -15.62 6.89
C LEU A 323 4.38 -14.40 6.47
N ILE A 324 4.09 -13.84 5.29
CA ILE A 324 4.80 -12.66 4.79
C ILE A 324 4.63 -11.42 5.69
N TYR A 325 3.52 -11.34 6.43
CA TYR A 325 3.22 -10.22 7.33
C TYR A 325 3.47 -10.54 8.81
N LYS A 326 3.84 -11.78 9.13
CA LYS A 326 4.11 -12.27 10.50
C LYS A 326 3.03 -11.84 11.53
N PRO A 327 1.73 -12.09 11.28
CA PRO A 327 0.68 -11.69 12.21
C PRO A 327 0.76 -12.46 13.53
N ASP A 328 0.24 -11.85 14.59
CA ASP A 328 0.01 -12.50 15.87
C ASP A 328 -1.24 -13.37 15.83
N LEU A 329 -2.32 -12.84 15.25
CA LEU A 329 -3.64 -13.49 15.17
C LEU A 329 -4.17 -13.51 13.73
N VAL A 330 -4.86 -14.59 13.37
CA VAL A 330 -5.56 -14.73 12.08
C VAL A 330 -7.03 -15.06 12.36
N PRO A 331 -7.96 -14.10 12.22
CA PRO A 331 -9.38 -14.32 12.42
C PRO A 331 -9.93 -15.27 11.36
N VAL A 332 -10.47 -16.40 11.79
CA VAL A 332 -10.98 -17.44 10.87
C VAL A 332 -12.23 -18.12 11.42
N GLY A 333 -13.09 -18.58 10.51
CA GLY A 333 -14.16 -19.51 10.86
C GLY A 333 -13.62 -20.86 11.32
N LYS A 334 -14.45 -21.63 12.05
CA LYS A 334 -14.09 -22.98 12.53
C LYS A 334 -13.64 -23.91 11.39
N ASP A 335 -14.25 -23.74 10.21
CA ASP A 335 -13.95 -24.48 8.97
C ASP A 335 -12.58 -24.12 8.36
N GLN A 336 -12.05 -22.93 8.64
CA GLN A 336 -10.78 -22.44 8.10
C GLN A 336 -9.60 -22.57 9.09
N LYS A 337 -9.86 -23.04 10.32
CA LYS A 337 -8.82 -23.29 11.34
C LYS A 337 -7.72 -24.21 10.82
N GLN A 338 -8.09 -25.23 10.05
CA GLN A 338 -7.13 -26.19 9.50
C GLN A 338 -6.11 -25.52 8.57
N HIS A 339 -6.47 -24.48 7.82
CA HIS A 339 -5.50 -23.78 6.96
C HIS A 339 -4.48 -22.99 7.76
N VAL A 340 -4.87 -22.44 8.91
CA VAL A 340 -3.93 -21.79 9.83
C VAL A 340 -3.01 -22.83 10.45
N GLU A 341 -3.50 -24.02 10.80
CA GLU A 341 -2.67 -25.15 11.25
C GLU A 341 -1.66 -25.59 10.17
N ILE A 342 -2.09 -25.74 8.92
CA ILE A 342 -1.20 -26.03 7.78
C ILE A 342 -0.15 -24.92 7.62
N THR A 343 -0.54 -23.65 7.77
CA THR A 343 0.38 -22.51 7.70
C THR A 343 1.46 -22.58 8.79
N ARG A 344 1.08 -22.97 10.01
CA ARG A 344 2.02 -23.17 11.12
C ARG A 344 2.99 -24.32 10.83
N ASP A 345 2.49 -25.45 10.33
CA ASP A 345 3.33 -26.59 9.94
C ASP A 345 4.36 -26.20 8.88
N ILE A 346 3.94 -25.42 7.87
CA ILE A 346 4.83 -24.91 6.82
C ILE A 346 5.88 -23.95 7.41
N ALA A 347 5.48 -23.04 8.30
CA ALA A 347 6.39 -22.10 8.97
C ALA A 347 7.44 -22.82 9.84
N GLU A 348 7.02 -23.82 10.61
CA GLU A 348 7.93 -24.62 11.44
C GLU A 348 8.91 -25.41 10.58
N ARG A 349 8.42 -26.04 9.51
CA ARG A 349 9.27 -26.75 8.54
C ARG A 349 10.26 -25.83 7.87
N PHE A 350 9.84 -24.65 7.43
CA PHE A 350 10.74 -23.66 6.84
C PHE A 350 11.87 -23.30 7.82
N ASN A 351 11.50 -22.91 9.04
CA ASN A 351 12.46 -22.50 10.06
C ASN A 351 13.46 -23.62 10.41
N LYS A 352 12.99 -24.87 10.46
CA LYS A 352 13.81 -26.06 10.71
C LYS A 352 14.73 -26.39 9.54
N THR A 353 14.20 -26.43 8.32
CA THR A 353 14.93 -26.80 7.10
C THR A 353 16.11 -25.86 6.84
N PHE A 354 15.91 -24.55 7.02
CA PHE A 354 16.94 -23.55 6.79
C PHE A 354 17.69 -23.12 8.07
N ASN A 355 17.40 -23.77 9.21
CA ASN A 355 18.02 -23.50 10.50
C ASN A 355 18.02 -22.00 10.89
N LYS A 356 16.93 -21.29 10.58
CA LYS A 356 16.77 -19.85 10.86
C LYS A 356 15.33 -19.56 11.24
N LYS A 357 15.12 -18.87 12.37
CA LYS A 357 13.79 -18.49 12.86
C LYS A 357 13.28 -17.24 12.14
N VAL A 358 12.84 -17.41 10.90
CA VAL A 358 12.29 -16.32 10.06
C VAL A 358 10.83 -16.06 10.42
N PHE A 359 10.01 -17.13 10.47
CA PHE A 359 8.58 -17.00 10.67
C PHE A 359 8.17 -17.17 12.13
N LYS A 360 7.30 -16.27 12.58
CA LYS A 360 6.45 -16.50 13.76
C LYS A 360 5.33 -17.46 13.38
N LEU A 361 4.92 -18.31 14.34
CA LEU A 361 3.73 -19.15 14.17
C LEU A 361 2.47 -18.31 14.44
N PRO A 362 1.57 -18.14 13.45
CA PRO A 362 0.34 -17.39 13.64
C PRO A 362 -0.65 -18.17 14.50
N GLU A 363 -1.39 -17.49 15.38
CA GLU A 363 -2.46 -18.13 16.18
C GLU A 363 -3.83 -17.91 15.51
N PRO A 364 -4.66 -18.95 15.37
CA PRO A 364 -6.02 -18.78 14.89
C PRO A 364 -6.85 -18.03 15.94
N HIS A 365 -7.57 -17.00 15.52
CA HIS A 365 -8.57 -16.33 16.33
C HIS A 365 -9.95 -16.77 15.84
N ILE A 366 -10.66 -17.56 16.64
CA ILE A 366 -12.03 -17.97 16.34
C ILE A 366 -12.93 -17.15 17.28
N PRO A 367 -13.64 -16.14 16.77
CA PRO A 367 -14.52 -15.33 17.59
C PRO A 367 -15.58 -16.21 18.27
N GLU A 368 -15.85 -15.93 19.56
CA GLU A 368 -16.76 -16.75 20.38
C GLU A 368 -18.20 -16.74 19.84
N GLU A 369 -18.63 -15.63 19.22
CA GLU A 369 -19.96 -15.42 18.65
C GLU A 369 -20.17 -16.01 17.23
N VAL A 370 -19.25 -16.84 16.71
CA VAL A 370 -19.45 -17.48 15.39
C VAL A 370 -20.44 -18.65 15.52
N ALA A 371 -21.68 -18.33 15.90
CA ALA A 371 -22.83 -19.11 15.46
C ALA A 371 -22.90 -18.95 13.94
N VAL A 372 -23.02 -20.07 13.22
CA VAL A 372 -23.29 -20.03 11.79
C VAL A 372 -24.58 -19.25 11.57
N ILE A 373 -24.50 -18.05 10.99
CA ILE A 373 -25.68 -17.25 10.69
C ILE A 373 -26.50 -18.01 9.65
N LEU A 374 -27.63 -18.55 10.09
CA LEU A 374 -28.60 -19.21 9.21
C LEU A 374 -29.17 -18.19 8.22
N GLY A 375 -29.53 -18.65 7.04
CA GLY A 375 -30.14 -17.83 6.01
C GLY A 375 -31.60 -17.54 6.29
N THR A 376 -32.24 -16.82 5.37
CA THR A 376 -33.68 -16.53 5.43
C THR A 376 -34.57 -17.79 5.44
N ASP A 377 -34.01 -18.96 5.13
CA ASP A 377 -34.70 -20.26 5.19
C ASP A 377 -34.68 -20.93 6.57
N GLY A 378 -33.92 -20.41 7.54
CA GLY A 378 -33.81 -20.94 8.90
C GLY A 378 -33.18 -22.33 9.02
N LYS A 379 -32.60 -22.87 7.95
CA LYS A 379 -32.09 -24.25 7.93
C LYS A 379 -30.63 -24.35 7.57
N ARG A 380 -30.20 -23.56 6.58
CA ARG A 380 -28.85 -23.64 6.02
C ARG A 380 -28.11 -22.33 6.29
N LYS A 381 -26.79 -22.40 6.31
CA LYS A 381 -25.93 -21.20 6.36
C LYS A 381 -26.35 -20.24 5.24
N MET A 382 -26.36 -18.94 5.54
CA MET A 382 -26.61 -17.91 4.56
C MET A 382 -25.62 -18.02 3.39
N SER A 383 -26.13 -18.18 2.17
CA SER A 383 -25.36 -18.31 0.94
C SER A 383 -26.12 -17.77 -0.26
N LYS A 384 -25.44 -17.01 -1.11
CA LYS A 384 -26.03 -16.50 -2.36
C LYS A 384 -26.53 -17.59 -3.28
N SER A 385 -25.78 -18.70 -3.39
CA SER A 385 -26.14 -19.82 -4.26
C SER A 385 -27.45 -20.50 -3.85
N LEU A 386 -27.87 -20.34 -2.60
CA LEU A 386 -29.13 -20.86 -2.08
C LEU A 386 -30.26 -19.82 -2.15
N GLY A 387 -29.97 -18.57 -2.51
CA GLY A 387 -30.92 -17.46 -2.50
C GLY A 387 -31.47 -17.11 -1.11
N ASN A 388 -30.84 -17.60 -0.03
CA ASN A 388 -31.32 -17.44 1.35
C ASN A 388 -30.62 -16.27 2.08
N ILE A 389 -30.37 -15.16 1.38
CA ILE A 389 -29.58 -14.02 1.88
C ILE A 389 -30.44 -12.78 2.15
N ILE A 390 -29.90 -11.87 2.95
CA ILE A 390 -30.31 -10.46 2.98
C ILE A 390 -29.10 -9.61 2.55
N SER A 391 -29.23 -8.95 1.40
CA SER A 391 -28.22 -8.08 0.80
C SER A 391 -28.09 -6.76 1.56
N ILE A 392 -26.92 -6.12 1.47
CA ILE A 392 -26.65 -4.85 2.17
C ILE A 392 -26.76 -3.63 1.24
N PHE A 393 -26.23 -3.74 0.02
CA PHE A 393 -26.08 -2.62 -0.92
C PHE A 393 -27.10 -2.63 -2.07
N GLU A 394 -28.04 -3.58 -2.06
CA GLU A 394 -29.14 -3.66 -3.03
C GLU A 394 -30.20 -2.58 -2.82
N SER A 395 -31.13 -2.44 -3.77
CA SER A 395 -32.26 -1.52 -3.61
C SER A 395 -33.11 -1.88 -2.38
N GLU A 396 -33.77 -0.88 -1.80
CA GLU A 396 -34.68 -1.09 -0.67
C GLU A 396 -35.78 -2.10 -0.99
N GLU A 397 -36.28 -2.11 -2.22
CA GLU A 397 -37.27 -3.09 -2.69
C GLU A 397 -36.75 -4.52 -2.62
N VAL A 398 -35.52 -4.77 -3.10
CA VAL A 398 -34.90 -6.10 -3.07
C VAL A 398 -34.67 -6.56 -1.63
N ILE A 399 -34.15 -5.68 -0.77
CA ILE A 399 -33.89 -5.99 0.64
C ILE A 399 -35.20 -6.26 1.38
N ARG A 400 -36.23 -5.44 1.16
CA ARG A 400 -37.56 -5.62 1.73
C ARG A 400 -38.16 -6.96 1.32
N LYS A 401 -38.01 -7.36 0.05
CA LYS A 401 -38.45 -8.67 -0.44
C LYS A 401 -37.72 -9.83 0.27
N GLN A 402 -36.41 -9.71 0.48
CA GLN A 402 -35.60 -10.71 1.20
C GLN A 402 -35.97 -10.79 2.70
N VAL A 403 -36.23 -9.66 3.34
CA VAL A 403 -36.74 -9.62 4.73
C VAL A 403 -38.11 -10.26 4.81
N ASN A 404 -39.01 -9.95 3.86
CA ASN A 404 -40.35 -10.51 3.82
C ASN A 404 -40.38 -12.02 3.61
N SER A 405 -39.41 -12.58 2.88
CA SER A 405 -39.28 -14.03 2.68
C SER A 405 -38.64 -14.78 3.86
N THR A 406 -38.19 -14.06 4.90
CA THR A 406 -37.53 -14.69 6.06
C THR A 406 -38.49 -15.58 6.83
N TYR A 407 -38.03 -16.80 7.12
CA TYR A 407 -38.75 -17.83 7.85
C TYR A 407 -39.06 -17.39 9.28
N THR A 408 -40.33 -17.55 9.68
CA THR A 408 -40.87 -17.25 11.01
C THR A 408 -41.32 -18.56 11.68
N ASP A 409 -42.40 -18.55 12.47
CA ASP A 409 -42.92 -19.75 13.13
C ASP A 409 -43.93 -20.49 12.24
N PRO A 410 -43.67 -21.74 11.81
CA PRO A 410 -44.59 -22.49 10.95
C PRO A 410 -45.89 -22.90 11.68
N THR A 411 -45.89 -22.90 13.02
CA THR A 411 -47.05 -23.24 13.84
C THR A 411 -48.01 -22.06 14.02
N ARG A 412 -47.57 -20.86 13.64
CA ARG A 412 -48.35 -19.62 13.69
C ARG A 412 -49.15 -19.43 12.40
N ILE A 413 -50.46 -19.71 12.43
CA ILE A 413 -51.32 -19.67 11.24
C ILE A 413 -51.92 -18.28 11.02
N ARG A 414 -52.30 -17.58 12.09
CA ARG A 414 -52.90 -16.23 12.06
C ARG A 414 -52.06 -15.23 12.85
N ALA A 415 -52.18 -13.95 12.51
CA ALA A 415 -51.49 -12.87 13.23
C ALA A 415 -51.89 -12.76 14.71
N THR A 416 -53.07 -13.25 15.08
CA THR A 416 -53.57 -13.28 16.46
C THR A 416 -53.10 -14.50 17.24
N ASP A 417 -52.48 -15.48 16.59
CA ASP A 417 -52.02 -16.69 17.26
C ASP A 417 -50.69 -16.39 17.98
N PRO A 418 -50.52 -16.86 19.23
CA PRO A 418 -49.23 -16.89 19.91
C PRO A 418 -48.14 -17.53 19.03
N GLY A 419 -46.97 -16.90 18.96
CA GLY A 419 -45.84 -17.41 18.19
C GLY A 419 -44.61 -17.70 19.06
N HIS A 420 -43.73 -18.57 18.56
CA HIS A 420 -42.48 -18.93 19.19
C HIS A 420 -41.33 -18.02 18.71
N ILE A 421 -40.45 -17.62 19.65
CA ILE A 421 -39.24 -16.85 19.35
C ILE A 421 -38.09 -17.77 18.95
N GLU A 422 -37.97 -18.92 19.60
CA GLU A 422 -36.95 -19.92 19.30
C GLU A 422 -37.14 -20.47 17.87
N GLY A 423 -36.07 -20.45 17.09
CA GLY A 423 -36.10 -20.85 15.67
C GLY A 423 -36.67 -19.79 14.71
N ASN A 424 -37.15 -18.65 15.21
CA ASN A 424 -37.63 -17.55 14.36
C ASN A 424 -36.46 -16.68 13.87
N MET A 425 -36.20 -16.72 12.56
CA MET A 425 -35.05 -16.03 11.98
C MET A 425 -35.18 -14.51 12.03
N VAL A 426 -36.40 -13.97 12.03
CA VAL A 426 -36.61 -12.51 12.12
C VAL A 426 -36.13 -12.00 13.47
N PHE A 427 -36.48 -12.67 14.56
CA PHE A 427 -36.00 -12.31 15.90
C PHE A 427 -34.50 -12.57 16.07
N THR A 428 -33.98 -13.65 15.48
CA THR A 428 -32.53 -13.93 15.45
C THR A 428 -31.76 -12.77 14.81
N TYR A 429 -32.26 -12.18 13.72
CA TYR A 429 -31.63 -11.01 13.10
C TYR A 429 -31.86 -9.73 13.92
N LEU A 430 -33.04 -9.54 14.51
CA LEU A 430 -33.33 -8.40 15.38
C LEU A 430 -32.45 -8.39 16.64
N ASP A 431 -32.03 -9.54 17.16
CA ASP A 431 -31.06 -9.61 18.26
C ASP A 431 -29.69 -9.02 17.89
N HIS A 432 -29.38 -8.92 16.60
CA HIS A 432 -28.13 -8.32 16.10
C HIS A 432 -28.30 -6.89 15.59
N PHE A 433 -29.45 -6.56 15.00
CA PHE A 433 -29.65 -5.29 14.27
C PHE A 433 -30.69 -4.37 14.90
N GLY A 434 -31.58 -4.90 15.76
CA GLY A 434 -32.56 -4.10 16.47
C GLY A 434 -31.92 -3.19 17.51
N ASP A 435 -32.71 -2.26 18.05
CA ASP A 435 -32.18 -1.33 19.05
C ASP A 435 -31.69 -2.10 20.30
N PRO A 436 -30.44 -1.88 20.75
CA PRO A 436 -29.85 -2.68 21.81
C PRO A 436 -30.66 -2.56 23.11
N ASN A 437 -30.78 -3.67 23.83
CA ASN A 437 -31.11 -3.59 25.25
C ASN A 437 -30.00 -2.81 25.97
N SER A 438 -30.40 -1.95 26.90
CA SER A 438 -29.54 -1.38 27.94
C SER A 438 -29.07 -2.47 28.93
N SER A 439 -28.54 -3.59 28.44
CA SER A 439 -28.15 -4.74 29.26
C SER A 439 -26.70 -4.68 29.75
N SER A 440 -26.03 -3.53 29.64
CA SER A 440 -24.76 -3.26 30.32
C SER A 440 -25.00 -2.34 31.53
N THR A 441 -25.11 -2.97 32.71
CA THR A 441 -24.83 -2.41 34.05
C THR A 441 -25.55 -1.12 34.43
N SER A 442 -26.87 -1.18 34.62
CA SER A 442 -27.60 -0.51 35.71
C SER A 442 -29.08 -0.85 35.60
N SER A 443 -29.46 -1.97 36.20
CA SER A 443 -30.85 -2.35 36.40
C SER A 443 -31.51 -1.32 37.33
N GLU A 444 -32.40 -0.48 36.78
CA GLU A 444 -33.65 -0.01 37.42
C GLU A 444 -34.29 1.20 36.69
N LEU A 445 -33.58 1.87 35.75
CA LEU A 445 -34.14 3.01 35.00
C LEU A 445 -33.82 2.94 33.50
N ARG A 446 -34.49 2.07 32.75
CA ARG A 446 -34.68 2.16 31.28
C ARG A 446 -35.71 1.09 30.85
N GLY A 447 -36.74 1.49 30.10
CA GLY A 447 -37.75 0.55 29.59
C GLY A 447 -37.15 -0.55 28.70
N ALA A 448 -37.88 -1.67 28.55
CA ALA A 448 -37.49 -2.77 27.67
C ALA A 448 -37.23 -2.27 26.24
N SER A 449 -36.20 -2.78 25.55
CA SER A 449 -35.96 -2.44 24.14
C SER A 449 -37.18 -2.78 23.28
N LYS A 450 -37.32 -2.11 22.13
CA LYS A 450 -38.39 -2.41 21.18
C LYS A 450 -38.35 -3.88 20.72
N VAL A 451 -37.17 -4.50 20.63
CA VAL A 451 -37.02 -5.93 20.34
C VAL A 451 -37.69 -6.80 21.41
N GLU A 452 -37.44 -6.53 22.70
CA GLU A 452 -38.06 -7.29 23.80
C GLU A 452 -39.57 -7.07 23.88
N GLN A 453 -40.03 -5.85 23.59
CA GLN A 453 -41.46 -5.57 23.47
C GLN A 453 -42.10 -6.38 22.34
N LEU A 454 -41.46 -6.43 21.17
CA LEU A 454 -41.95 -7.21 20.03
C LEU A 454 -41.93 -8.71 20.32
N LYS A 455 -40.90 -9.25 20.99
CA LYS A 455 -40.87 -10.65 21.43
C LYS A 455 -42.07 -10.98 22.32
N LYS A 456 -42.34 -10.14 23.33
CA LYS A 456 -43.50 -10.30 24.22
C LYS A 456 -44.82 -10.25 23.46
N LEU A 457 -45.01 -9.24 22.61
CA LEU A 457 -46.23 -9.11 21.81
C LEU A 457 -46.41 -10.28 20.84
N TYR A 458 -45.32 -10.85 20.31
CA TYR A 458 -45.36 -12.01 19.41
C TYR A 458 -45.82 -13.28 20.13
N GLN A 459 -45.30 -13.51 21.33
CA GLN A 459 -45.73 -14.60 22.21
C GLN A 459 -47.18 -14.44 22.68
N GLU A 460 -47.66 -13.20 22.83
CA GLU A 460 -49.06 -12.91 23.19
C GLU A 460 -50.02 -12.91 21.98
N GLY A 461 -49.53 -13.08 20.75
CA GLY A 461 -50.35 -13.00 19.54
C GLY A 461 -50.88 -11.59 19.24
N LYS A 462 -50.17 -10.55 19.69
CA LYS A 462 -50.58 -9.14 19.58
C LYS A 462 -49.83 -8.33 18.53
N VAL A 463 -48.88 -8.94 17.82
CA VAL A 463 -48.12 -8.29 16.74
C VAL A 463 -48.00 -9.23 15.53
N SER A 464 -48.16 -8.71 14.32
CA SER A 464 -48.10 -9.51 13.10
C SER A 464 -46.66 -9.80 12.64
N ASP A 465 -46.45 -10.86 11.87
CA ASP A 465 -45.17 -11.13 11.21
C ASP A 465 -44.73 -9.97 10.31
N VAL A 466 -45.68 -9.30 9.64
CA VAL A 466 -45.43 -8.15 8.77
C VAL A 466 -44.83 -7.00 9.57
N GLU A 467 -45.39 -6.70 10.73
CA GLU A 467 -44.92 -5.61 11.59
C GLU A 467 -43.52 -5.88 12.16
N VAL A 468 -43.24 -7.12 12.58
CA VAL A 468 -41.89 -7.50 13.06
C VAL A 468 -40.88 -7.46 11.92
N LYS A 469 -41.24 -7.93 10.72
CA LYS A 469 -40.40 -7.88 9.52
C LYS A 469 -40.15 -6.44 9.06
N GLU A 470 -41.14 -5.56 9.16
CA GLU A 470 -40.97 -4.14 8.87
C GLU A 470 -39.93 -3.52 9.81
N TYR A 471 -40.03 -3.81 11.11
CA TYR A 471 -39.04 -3.31 12.06
C TYR A 471 -37.63 -3.86 11.80
N LEU A 472 -37.50 -5.13 11.37
CA LEU A 472 -36.20 -5.66 10.94
C LEU A 472 -35.67 -4.91 9.72
N PHE A 473 -36.51 -4.65 8.71
CA PHE A 473 -36.12 -3.87 7.54
C PHE A 473 -35.64 -2.46 7.93
N GLU A 474 -36.39 -1.74 8.75
CA GLU A 474 -36.01 -0.41 9.27
C GLU A 474 -34.68 -0.46 10.03
N SER A 475 -34.49 -1.47 10.88
CA SER A 475 -33.29 -1.67 11.67
C SER A 475 -32.05 -1.91 10.80
N LEU A 476 -32.19 -2.74 9.75
CA LEU A 476 -31.13 -2.98 8.76
C LEU A 476 -30.79 -1.70 7.99
N MET A 477 -31.81 -0.96 7.52
CA MET A 477 -31.62 0.30 6.81
C MET A 477 -30.90 1.34 7.67
N LYS A 478 -31.29 1.48 8.93
CA LYS A 478 -30.64 2.35 9.91
C LYS A 478 -29.20 1.94 10.16
N THR A 479 -28.95 0.65 10.39
CA THR A 479 -27.61 0.11 10.67
C THR A 479 -26.66 0.36 9.50
N PHE A 480 -27.09 0.05 8.28
CA PHE A 480 -26.23 0.13 7.10
C PHE A 480 -26.28 1.48 6.38
N ALA A 481 -27.05 2.48 6.86
CA ALA A 481 -27.11 3.80 6.24
C ALA A 481 -25.73 4.46 6.04
N PRO A 482 -24.81 4.45 7.03
CA PRO A 482 -23.46 4.99 6.84
C PRO A 482 -22.67 4.24 5.76
N ALA A 483 -22.73 2.90 5.77
CA ALA A 483 -22.05 2.08 4.79
C ALA A 483 -22.62 2.30 3.38
N ARG A 484 -23.95 2.34 3.22
CA ARG A 484 -24.61 2.60 1.93
C ARG A 484 -24.26 3.97 1.37
N LYS A 485 -24.11 4.99 2.22
CA LYS A 485 -23.61 6.31 1.82
C LYS A 485 -22.18 6.21 1.28
N HIS A 486 -21.26 5.61 2.02
CA HIS A 486 -19.88 5.42 1.58
C HIS A 486 -19.77 4.58 0.32
N TYR A 487 -20.61 3.55 0.15
CA TYR A 487 -20.67 2.76 -1.07
C TYR A 487 -20.97 3.63 -2.30
N GLN A 488 -21.96 4.53 -2.23
CA GLN A 488 -22.26 5.45 -3.33
C GLN A 488 -21.12 6.44 -3.58
N GLU A 489 -20.50 6.98 -2.52
CA GLU A 489 -19.33 7.87 -2.64
C GLU A 489 -18.15 7.17 -3.34
N LEU A 490 -17.82 5.95 -2.91
CA LEU A 490 -16.72 5.15 -3.46
C LEU A 490 -17.00 4.75 -4.91
N LYS A 491 -18.23 4.29 -5.20
CA LYS A 491 -18.66 3.91 -6.55
C LYS A 491 -18.56 5.08 -7.54
N ASN A 492 -18.87 6.29 -7.08
CA ASN A 492 -18.76 7.52 -7.87
C ASN A 492 -17.34 8.12 -7.87
N SER A 493 -16.40 7.55 -7.11
CA SER A 493 -15.03 8.07 -6.96
C SER A 493 -13.97 6.97 -7.12
N PRO A 494 -13.79 6.36 -8.32
CA PRO A 494 -12.78 5.32 -8.53
C PRO A 494 -11.36 5.75 -8.18
N SER A 495 -11.03 7.04 -8.32
CA SER A 495 -9.74 7.61 -7.92
C SER A 495 -9.49 7.49 -6.42
N LYS A 496 -10.51 7.70 -5.58
CA LYS A 496 -10.43 7.54 -4.12
C LYS A 496 -10.18 6.09 -3.74
N VAL A 497 -10.91 5.15 -4.37
CA VAL A 497 -10.69 3.70 -4.17
C VAL A 497 -9.27 3.31 -4.54
N ARG A 498 -8.77 3.79 -5.69
CA ARG A 498 -7.39 3.55 -6.13
C ARG A 498 -6.38 4.09 -5.14
N GLN A 499 -6.55 5.31 -4.64
CA GLN A 499 -5.64 5.91 -3.67
C GLN A 499 -5.58 5.12 -2.34
N ILE A 500 -6.72 4.62 -1.85
CA ILE A 500 -6.78 3.76 -0.67
C ILE A 500 -5.97 2.47 -0.91
N LEU A 501 -6.21 1.81 -2.05
CA LEU A 501 -5.49 0.58 -2.42
C LEU A 501 -3.99 0.82 -2.63
N GLU A 502 -3.58 1.91 -3.27
CA GLU A 502 -2.18 2.28 -3.46
C GLU A 502 -1.48 2.53 -2.12
N THR A 503 -2.12 3.25 -1.22
CA THR A 503 -1.61 3.53 0.13
C THR A 503 -1.48 2.25 0.94
N GLY A 504 -2.50 1.39 0.91
CA GLY A 504 -2.49 0.10 1.58
C GLY A 504 -1.41 -0.83 1.02
N ALA A 505 -1.32 -0.93 -0.31
CA ALA A 505 -0.30 -1.71 -0.99
C ALA A 505 1.11 -1.22 -0.65
N ALA A 506 1.36 0.10 -0.64
CA ALA A 506 2.65 0.65 -0.24
C ALA A 506 3.04 0.28 1.19
N ARG A 507 2.09 0.37 2.13
CA ARG A 507 2.29 -0.02 3.53
C ARG A 507 2.64 -1.49 3.65
N VAL A 508 1.81 -2.40 3.14
CA VAL A 508 2.05 -3.85 3.29
C VAL A 508 3.24 -4.32 2.47
N ARG A 509 3.53 -3.70 1.32
CA ARG A 509 4.73 -4.00 0.53
C ARG A 509 5.99 -3.76 1.35
N SER A 510 6.05 -2.67 2.13
CA SER A 510 7.20 -2.40 3.00
C SER A 510 7.44 -3.52 4.03
N GLU A 511 6.39 -4.11 4.58
CA GLU A 511 6.47 -5.24 5.52
C GLU A 511 6.86 -6.54 4.79
N ALA A 512 6.23 -6.80 3.65
CA ALA A 512 6.50 -7.97 2.84
C ALA A 512 7.96 -8.03 2.36
N VAL A 513 8.51 -6.88 1.97
CA VAL A 513 9.92 -6.73 1.59
C VAL A 513 10.85 -7.15 2.73
N LYS A 514 10.59 -6.70 3.97
CA LYS A 514 11.42 -7.06 5.13
C LYS A 514 11.44 -8.58 5.32
N THR A 515 10.26 -9.19 5.36
CA THR A 515 10.13 -10.65 5.50
C THR A 515 10.82 -11.38 4.36
N MET A 516 10.63 -10.94 3.12
CA MET A 516 11.24 -11.61 1.97
C MET A 516 12.76 -11.48 1.91
N ASN A 517 13.34 -10.39 2.42
CA ASN A 517 14.78 -10.28 2.55
C ASN A 517 15.32 -11.33 3.55
N GLU A 518 14.66 -11.51 4.70
CA GLU A 518 15.02 -12.56 5.65
C GLU A 518 14.87 -13.97 5.04
N VAL A 519 13.80 -14.20 4.27
CA VAL A 519 13.54 -15.47 3.59
C VAL A 519 14.63 -15.77 2.56
N ARG A 520 14.93 -14.83 1.65
CA ARG A 520 15.95 -15.02 0.60
C ARG A 520 17.33 -15.28 1.18
N GLU A 521 17.68 -14.57 2.25
CA GLU A 521 18.92 -14.80 2.98
C GLU A 521 18.93 -16.20 3.60
N ALA A 522 17.83 -16.63 4.24
CA ALA A 522 17.74 -17.95 4.85
C ALA A 522 17.87 -19.10 3.81
N VAL A 523 17.30 -18.93 2.62
CA VAL A 523 17.30 -19.96 1.58
C VAL A 523 18.51 -19.87 0.64
N GLY A 524 19.43 -18.92 0.84
CA GLY A 524 20.65 -18.77 0.05
C GLY A 524 20.48 -18.08 -1.32
N LEU A 525 19.37 -17.36 -1.53
CA LEU A 525 19.13 -16.56 -2.74
C LEU A 525 19.82 -15.18 -2.69
N THR A 526 20.43 -14.82 -1.57
CA THR A 526 21.29 -13.65 -1.41
C THR A 526 22.75 -14.08 -1.30
N ASN A 527 23.56 -13.74 -2.30
CA ASN A 527 24.98 -14.03 -2.38
C ASN A 527 25.73 -12.92 -3.15
N SER A 528 27.03 -13.12 -3.43
CA SER A 528 27.89 -12.14 -4.12
C SER A 528 27.43 -11.74 -5.52
N TYR A 529 26.56 -12.53 -6.16
CA TYR A 529 25.99 -12.23 -7.48
C TYR A 529 24.55 -11.70 -7.41
N SER A 530 23.94 -11.70 -6.22
CA SER A 530 22.59 -11.19 -6.02
C SER A 530 22.59 -9.66 -6.13
N PHE A 531 22.02 -9.17 -7.21
CA PHE A 531 21.85 -7.74 -7.48
C PHE A 531 20.42 -7.28 -7.17
N PHE A 532 19.51 -8.13 -6.70
CA PHE A 532 18.12 -7.73 -6.42
C PHE A 532 17.91 -7.58 -4.92
N SER A 533 17.95 -6.35 -4.41
CA SER A 533 17.36 -6.04 -3.11
C SER A 533 15.96 -5.48 -3.33
N TYR A 534 14.94 -6.12 -2.75
CA TYR A 534 13.70 -5.38 -2.54
C TYR A 534 14.03 -4.37 -1.43
N SER A 535 14.29 -3.12 -1.80
CA SER A 535 14.33 -2.02 -0.84
C SER A 535 12.91 -1.74 -0.37
N SER A 536 12.69 -1.48 0.92
CA SER A 536 11.38 -1.14 1.48
C SER A 536 10.98 0.30 1.11
N SER A 537 10.94 0.60 -0.18
CA SER A 537 10.48 1.86 -0.75
C SER A 537 9.98 1.63 -2.18
N HIS A 538 8.79 2.16 -2.48
CA HIS A 538 8.49 2.56 -3.84
C HIS A 538 9.33 3.81 -4.17
N SER A 539 10.51 3.59 -4.74
CA SER A 539 11.20 4.55 -5.61
C SER A 539 12.28 3.78 -6.37
N GLY A 540 11.93 3.26 -7.54
CA GLY A 540 12.82 2.40 -8.32
C GLY A 540 14.06 3.13 -8.83
N LYS A 541 15.22 2.48 -8.70
CA LYS A 541 16.23 2.40 -9.75
C LYS A 541 16.84 0.98 -9.77
N PRO A 542 17.21 0.45 -10.94
CA PRO A 542 17.75 -0.91 -11.09
C PRO A 542 19.19 -1.00 -10.59
N GLN A 543 19.53 -2.12 -9.96
CA GLN A 543 20.90 -2.48 -9.58
C GLN A 543 21.68 -2.99 -10.81
N ALA A 544 22.94 -2.55 -10.93
CA ALA A 544 23.90 -3.01 -11.92
C ALA A 544 24.57 -4.32 -11.50
N HIS A 545 24.79 -5.22 -12.46
CA HIS A 545 25.66 -6.40 -12.32
C HIS A 545 27.15 -6.02 -12.47
N PRO A 546 28.07 -6.85 -11.95
CA PRO A 546 29.46 -6.47 -11.72
C PRO A 546 30.30 -6.41 -13.00
N GLU A 547 31.27 -5.50 -12.99
CA GLU A 547 32.27 -5.29 -14.04
C GLU A 547 33.08 -6.56 -14.33
N SER A 548 33.13 -6.96 -15.60
CA SER A 548 34.25 -7.74 -16.11
C SER A 548 34.53 -7.40 -17.57
N GLY A 549 35.75 -6.95 -17.86
CA GLY A 549 36.38 -7.07 -19.16
C GLY A 549 36.32 -5.84 -20.06
N THR A 550 37.46 -5.16 -20.16
CA THR A 550 37.84 -4.19 -21.21
C THR A 550 37.31 -4.57 -22.61
N ARG A 551 36.47 -3.73 -23.23
CA ARG A 551 36.26 -3.73 -24.70
C ARG A 551 36.08 -2.30 -25.25
N LYS A 552 36.67 -2.12 -26.43
CA LYS A 552 37.01 -0.87 -27.15
C LYS A 552 35.84 0.06 -27.45
N ASP A 553 36.15 1.36 -27.48
CA ASP A 553 35.39 2.44 -28.11
C ASP A 553 34.83 2.04 -29.48
N SER A 554 33.51 2.16 -29.65
CA SER A 554 32.87 2.21 -30.98
C SER A 554 31.83 3.33 -30.99
N ARG A 555 32.24 4.48 -31.55
CA ARG A 555 31.39 5.65 -31.83
C ARG A 555 30.43 5.34 -32.97
N ILE A 556 29.17 5.75 -32.85
CA ILE A 556 28.18 5.67 -33.93
C ILE A 556 28.05 7.06 -34.56
N GLU A 557 28.49 7.21 -35.80
CA GLU A 557 28.25 8.39 -36.64
C GLU A 557 26.95 8.23 -37.42
N PHE A 558 26.10 9.27 -37.41
CA PHE A 558 25.05 9.43 -38.42
C PHE A 558 25.30 10.72 -39.18
N GLY A 559 25.52 10.57 -40.48
CA GLY A 559 26.01 11.59 -41.39
C GLY A 559 25.11 12.82 -41.53
N THR A 560 25.78 13.95 -41.78
CA THR A 560 25.24 15.24 -42.15
C THR A 560 24.76 15.25 -43.59
N GLY A 561 23.49 15.54 -43.87
CA GLY A 561 23.04 15.74 -45.24
C GLY A 561 21.55 16.04 -45.41
N SER A 562 21.26 17.26 -45.85
CA SER A 562 19.97 17.69 -46.39
C SER A 562 19.62 16.91 -47.66
N GLY A 563 18.55 16.12 -47.64
CA GLY A 563 18.00 15.47 -48.84
C GLY A 563 16.78 14.64 -48.51
N GLN A 564 15.67 14.87 -49.22
CA GLN A 564 14.47 14.04 -49.15
C GLN A 564 14.83 12.57 -49.46
N ALA A 565 14.74 11.69 -48.45
CA ALA A 565 14.76 10.26 -48.67
C ALA A 565 13.32 9.75 -48.75
N LYS A 566 12.97 9.22 -49.93
CA LYS A 566 11.69 8.56 -50.26
C LYS A 566 11.33 7.52 -49.22
N MET A 567 10.10 7.61 -48.69
CA MET A 567 9.45 6.51 -47.99
C MET A 567 9.17 5.37 -48.98
N THR A 568 9.83 4.24 -48.79
CA THR A 568 9.47 2.97 -49.40
C THR A 568 9.38 1.91 -48.31
N GLY A 569 8.20 1.30 -48.17
CA GLY A 569 7.99 0.06 -47.41
C GLY A 569 7.53 0.26 -45.96
N ILE A 570 6.27 -0.09 -45.69
CA ILE A 570 5.77 -0.36 -44.34
C ILE A 570 6.37 -1.72 -43.93
N GLY A 571 7.51 -1.69 -43.23
CA GLY A 571 8.18 -2.87 -42.71
C GLY A 571 9.20 -2.49 -41.64
N ASN A 572 8.91 -2.87 -40.39
CA ASN A 572 9.77 -2.85 -39.19
C ASN A 572 10.62 -1.58 -38.93
N ASN A 573 9.96 -0.49 -38.51
CA ASN A 573 10.59 0.60 -37.75
C ASN A 573 10.34 0.43 -36.24
N VAL A 574 10.71 -0.73 -35.69
CA VAL A 574 10.71 -0.93 -34.24
C VAL A 574 12.15 -0.85 -33.79
N ILE A 575 12.47 0.16 -32.98
CA ILE A 575 13.77 0.23 -32.31
C ILE A 575 13.87 -0.91 -31.29
N THR A 576 15.03 -1.49 -31.11
CA THR A 576 15.24 -2.52 -30.09
C THR A 576 15.19 -1.90 -28.68
N ILE A 577 15.01 -2.72 -27.64
CA ILE A 577 15.08 -2.23 -26.26
C ILE A 577 16.45 -1.63 -25.93
N ASP A 578 17.51 -2.14 -26.55
CA ASP A 578 18.87 -1.61 -26.41
C ASP A 578 19.02 -0.25 -27.11
N ASP A 579 18.38 -0.07 -28.27
CA ASP A 579 18.33 1.24 -28.94
C ASP A 579 17.58 2.26 -28.09
N PHE A 580 16.48 1.85 -27.45
CA PHE A 580 15.73 2.70 -26.51
C PHE A 580 16.51 3.00 -25.23
N ALA A 581 17.22 2.01 -24.66
CA ALA A 581 18.05 2.18 -23.47
C ALA A 581 19.21 3.16 -23.70
N ARG A 582 19.63 3.36 -24.95
CA ARG A 582 20.61 4.38 -25.34
C ARG A 582 20.02 5.79 -25.43
N VAL A 583 18.70 5.97 -25.38
CA VAL A 583 18.06 7.29 -25.36
C VAL A 583 18.06 7.83 -23.94
N GLU A 584 18.72 8.96 -23.72
CA GLU A 584 18.78 9.60 -22.42
C GLU A 584 17.65 10.62 -22.29
N MET A 585 16.64 10.30 -21.49
CA MET A 585 15.52 11.19 -21.21
C MET A 585 15.73 11.87 -19.86
N ARG A 586 15.56 13.18 -19.80
CA ARG A 586 15.75 13.97 -18.57
C ARG A 586 14.63 14.98 -18.39
N VAL A 587 14.27 15.21 -17.14
CA VAL A 587 13.39 16.31 -16.76
C VAL A 587 14.23 17.58 -16.70
N GLY A 588 13.83 18.60 -17.48
CA GLY A 588 14.47 19.90 -17.51
C GLY A 588 13.48 20.99 -17.12
N LEU A 589 13.94 21.98 -16.34
CA LEU A 589 13.17 23.18 -16.02
C LEU A 589 13.37 24.21 -17.13
N VAL A 590 12.32 24.64 -17.80
CA VAL A 590 12.39 25.75 -18.75
C VAL A 590 12.53 27.05 -17.96
N LYS A 591 13.75 27.57 -17.88
CA LYS A 591 14.06 28.84 -17.19
C LYS A 591 13.55 30.04 -17.96
N GLU A 592 13.56 29.94 -19.28
CA GLU A 592 13.12 30.99 -20.17
C GLU A 592 12.66 30.36 -21.48
N ALA A 593 11.52 30.81 -21.96
CA ALA A 593 10.96 30.52 -23.26
C ALA A 593 10.75 31.85 -23.98
N ILE A 594 11.21 31.93 -25.22
CA ILE A 594 11.07 33.11 -26.05
C ILE A 594 10.54 32.69 -27.41
N ASP A 595 9.46 33.32 -27.84
CA ASP A 595 8.98 33.22 -29.21
C ASP A 595 10.06 33.79 -30.15
N VAL A 596 10.60 32.96 -31.05
CA VAL A 596 11.77 33.36 -31.86
C VAL A 596 11.37 34.48 -32.82
N PRO A 597 12.04 35.67 -32.77
CA PRO A 597 11.74 36.77 -33.67
C PRO A 597 11.86 36.36 -35.14
N LYS A 598 10.89 36.73 -35.98
CA LYS A 598 10.81 36.38 -37.42
C LYS A 598 10.55 34.89 -37.73
N SER A 599 10.21 34.06 -36.75
CA SER A 599 9.75 32.67 -36.96
C SER A 599 8.33 32.47 -36.45
N GLU A 600 7.41 32.09 -37.33
CA GLU A 600 6.03 31.73 -36.94
C GLU A 600 5.91 30.33 -36.33
N LYS A 601 7.00 29.57 -36.28
CA LYS A 601 6.98 28.15 -35.86
C LYS A 601 7.68 27.88 -34.53
N LEU A 602 8.75 28.62 -34.23
CA LEU A 602 9.71 28.23 -33.20
C LEU A 602 9.55 29.01 -31.90
N ILE A 603 9.63 28.28 -30.78
CA ILE A 603 9.91 28.80 -29.45
C ILE A 603 11.30 28.31 -29.05
N LYS A 604 12.14 29.22 -28.58
CA LYS A 604 13.44 28.92 -27.97
C LYS A 604 13.23 28.69 -26.49
N LEU A 605 13.68 27.54 -25.99
CA LEU A 605 13.67 27.19 -24.58
C LEU A 605 15.11 27.17 -24.06
N THR A 606 15.37 27.97 -23.03
CA THR A 606 16.56 27.85 -22.18
C THR A 606 16.22 26.90 -21.05
N VAL A 607 16.73 25.68 -21.13
CA VAL A 607 16.34 24.57 -20.24
C VAL A 607 17.46 24.23 -19.30
N ASP A 608 17.16 24.24 -18.00
CA ASP A 608 18.05 23.87 -16.92
C ASP A 608 17.87 22.40 -16.55
N PHE A 609 18.92 21.61 -16.81
CA PHE A 609 18.99 20.20 -16.43
C PHE A 609 19.79 19.99 -15.13
N GLY A 610 19.88 21.03 -14.30
CA GLY A 610 20.58 21.02 -13.02
C GLY A 610 22.09 20.94 -13.23
N ALA A 611 22.72 19.89 -12.69
CA ALA A 611 24.17 19.72 -12.73
C ALA A 611 24.76 19.62 -14.15
N MET A 612 23.93 19.40 -15.17
CA MET A 612 24.36 19.31 -16.57
C MET A 612 24.32 20.65 -17.32
N GLY A 613 23.94 21.72 -16.62
CA GLY A 613 23.92 23.08 -17.15
C GLY A 613 22.68 23.44 -17.96
N LEU A 614 22.69 24.68 -18.44
CA LEU A 614 21.67 25.22 -19.33
C LEU A 614 21.89 24.72 -20.76
N ARG A 615 20.81 24.39 -21.44
CA ARG A 615 20.80 24.06 -22.86
C ARG A 615 19.77 24.88 -23.60
N THR A 616 20.13 25.28 -24.82
CA THR A 616 19.19 25.88 -25.76
C THR A 616 18.46 24.77 -26.52
N ILE A 617 17.14 24.77 -26.49
CA ILE A 617 16.29 23.79 -27.20
C ILE A 617 15.23 24.56 -27.97
N PHE A 618 15.15 24.33 -29.28
CA PHE A 618 14.11 24.91 -30.13
C PHE A 618 12.96 23.93 -30.32
N THR A 619 11.73 24.42 -30.19
CA THR A 619 10.52 23.61 -30.38
C THR A 619 9.54 24.26 -31.36
N GLY A 620 9.00 23.47 -32.29
CA GLY A 620 8.19 23.91 -33.42
C GLY A 620 6.69 23.97 -33.14
N VAL A 621 6.29 24.52 -32.00
CA VAL A 621 4.92 24.31 -31.44
C VAL A 621 3.97 25.49 -31.61
N ARG A 622 4.46 26.64 -32.07
CA ARG A 622 3.63 27.85 -32.28
C ARG A 622 2.44 27.64 -33.23
N PRO A 623 2.53 26.84 -34.32
CA PRO A 623 1.38 26.60 -35.21
C PRO A 623 0.21 25.88 -34.53
N PHE A 624 0.45 25.23 -33.38
CA PHE A 624 -0.59 24.59 -32.56
C PHE A 624 -1.16 25.54 -31.48
N GLY A 625 -0.84 26.83 -31.55
CA GLY A 625 -1.32 27.84 -30.61
C GLY A 625 -0.66 27.77 -29.25
N TYR A 626 0.59 27.29 -29.17
CA TYR A 626 1.42 27.44 -27.97
C TYR A 626 2.26 28.71 -28.06
N THR A 627 2.49 29.33 -26.90
CA THR A 627 3.28 30.55 -26.72
C THR A 627 4.41 30.29 -25.72
N ALA A 628 5.43 31.15 -25.68
CA ALA A 628 6.48 31.08 -24.67
C ALA A 628 5.98 30.93 -23.22
N LEU A 629 4.91 31.64 -22.85
CA LEU A 629 4.32 31.60 -21.50
C LEU A 629 3.85 30.20 -21.08
N ASP A 630 3.51 29.36 -22.04
CA ASP A 630 3.04 28.01 -21.78
C ASP A 630 4.12 27.12 -21.18
N PHE A 631 5.40 27.44 -21.43
CA PHE A 631 6.55 26.63 -21.02
C PHE A 631 7.35 27.22 -19.86
N ASN A 632 7.33 28.54 -19.66
CA ASN A 632 8.11 29.20 -18.60
C ASN A 632 7.87 28.60 -17.21
N ASP A 633 8.96 28.43 -16.46
CA ASP A 633 9.01 27.97 -15.08
C ASP A 633 8.37 26.59 -14.83
N LYS A 634 8.24 25.79 -15.89
CA LYS A 634 7.70 24.43 -15.82
C LYS A 634 8.75 23.40 -16.18
N LYS A 635 8.59 22.21 -15.61
CA LYS A 635 9.46 21.07 -15.91
C LYS A 635 8.83 20.20 -16.97
N PHE A 636 9.60 19.83 -17.99
CA PHE A 636 9.18 18.91 -19.04
C PHE A 636 10.20 17.79 -19.22
N LEU A 637 9.77 16.73 -19.89
CA LEU A 637 10.66 15.64 -20.30
C LEU A 637 11.29 15.98 -21.65
N PHE A 638 12.62 15.88 -21.70
CA PHE A 638 13.41 16.12 -22.90
C PHE A 638 14.28 14.91 -23.22
N VAL A 639 14.51 14.67 -24.50
CA VAL A 639 15.60 13.81 -24.95
C VAL A 639 16.89 14.63 -24.94
N PHE A 640 17.87 14.16 -24.18
CA PHE A 640 19.02 14.93 -23.75
C PHE A 640 20.30 14.62 -24.54
N ASN A 641 20.41 13.43 -25.12
CA ASN A 641 21.61 12.96 -25.82
C ASN A 641 21.46 12.87 -27.35
N LEU A 642 20.60 13.72 -27.94
CA LEU A 642 20.55 13.88 -29.40
C LEU A 642 21.70 14.76 -29.90
N LEU A 643 22.18 14.47 -31.11
CA LEU A 643 23.13 15.36 -31.81
C LEU A 643 22.52 16.76 -31.96
N PRO A 644 23.21 17.83 -31.54
CA PRO A 644 22.71 19.18 -31.69
C PRO A 644 22.40 19.53 -33.15
N ARG A 645 21.34 20.31 -33.37
CA ARG A 645 20.97 20.81 -34.70
C ARG A 645 20.98 22.32 -34.73
N LYS A 646 21.64 22.90 -35.74
CA LYS A 646 21.67 24.35 -35.95
C LYS A 646 20.28 24.84 -36.41
N MET A 647 19.71 25.80 -35.67
CA MET A 647 18.45 26.46 -35.98
C MET A 647 18.60 27.96 -35.75
N MET A 648 18.24 28.79 -36.74
CA MET A 648 18.25 30.25 -36.63
C MET A 648 19.56 30.83 -36.04
N ASN A 649 20.71 30.28 -36.47
CA ASN A 649 22.07 30.63 -36.05
C ASN A 649 22.52 30.19 -34.64
N GLU A 650 21.70 29.44 -33.90
CA GLU A 650 22.07 28.81 -32.63
C GLU A 650 21.94 27.29 -32.70
N GLU A 651 22.51 26.55 -31.74
CA GLU A 651 22.38 25.10 -31.67
C GLU A 651 21.23 24.68 -30.74
N SER A 652 20.32 23.84 -31.25
CA SER A 652 19.33 23.13 -30.44
C SER A 652 19.95 21.85 -29.90
N GLN A 653 20.11 21.75 -28.58
CA GLN A 653 20.87 20.71 -27.89
C GLN A 653 19.98 19.67 -27.18
N GLY A 654 18.79 19.43 -27.72
CA GLY A 654 17.82 18.47 -27.20
C GLY A 654 16.47 18.56 -27.91
N MET A 655 15.50 17.78 -27.42
CA MET A 655 14.14 17.76 -27.95
C MET A 655 13.13 17.60 -26.81
N ILE A 656 12.11 18.45 -26.74
CA ILE A 656 11.00 18.31 -25.80
C ILE A 656 10.01 17.24 -26.28
N LEU A 657 9.44 16.47 -25.35
CA LEU A 657 8.46 15.43 -25.66
C LEU A 657 7.03 15.91 -25.43
N ALA A 658 6.14 15.47 -26.31
CA ALA A 658 4.70 15.65 -26.21
C ALA A 658 3.99 14.32 -26.45
N VAL A 659 2.75 14.21 -25.97
CA VAL A 659 1.86 13.10 -26.26
C VAL A 659 1.01 13.46 -27.47
N ASP A 660 0.91 12.56 -28.45
CA ASP A 660 0.02 12.74 -29.60
C ASP A 660 -1.44 12.53 -29.18
N SER A 661 -2.36 13.27 -29.78
CA SER A 661 -3.80 13.06 -29.52
C SER A 661 -4.24 11.76 -30.20
N PRO A 662 -5.01 10.86 -29.53
CA PRO A 662 -5.42 9.60 -30.15
C PRO A 662 -6.17 9.81 -31.47
N ARG A 663 -5.91 8.95 -32.48
CA ARG A 663 -6.79 8.82 -33.64
C ARG A 663 -8.17 8.39 -33.12
N GLY A 664 -9.20 9.20 -33.37
CA GLY A 664 -10.57 8.77 -33.18
C GLY A 664 -10.91 7.65 -34.16
N GLU A 665 -11.03 6.43 -33.65
CA GLU A 665 -11.99 5.46 -34.20
C GLU A 665 -13.16 5.39 -33.22
N ALA A 666 -14.25 6.04 -33.64
CA ALA A 666 -15.64 5.91 -33.19
C ALA A 666 -15.90 5.56 -31.72
N GLY A 667 -16.26 6.59 -30.94
CA GLY A 667 -16.88 6.45 -29.62
C GLY A 667 -16.37 7.52 -28.68
N GLY A 668 -17.14 8.58 -28.47
CA GLY A 668 -16.70 9.75 -27.72
C GLY A 668 -16.46 9.46 -26.25
N ASP A 669 -15.20 9.43 -25.86
CA ASP A 669 -14.78 9.76 -24.50
C ASP A 669 -13.90 11.01 -24.58
N GLU A 670 -14.32 12.06 -23.88
CA GLU A 670 -13.53 13.26 -23.67
C GLU A 670 -12.22 12.87 -22.97
N LEU A 671 -11.08 13.32 -23.50
CA LEU A 671 -9.86 13.38 -22.68
C LEU A 671 -10.20 14.17 -21.40
N PRO A 672 -9.67 13.78 -20.21
CA PRO A 672 -10.12 14.26 -18.90
C PRO A 672 -9.91 15.76 -18.60
N PHE A 673 -9.70 16.61 -19.61
CA PHE A 673 -9.37 18.03 -19.46
C PHE A 673 -10.04 18.96 -20.50
N GLY A 674 -11.12 18.54 -21.17
CA GLY A 674 -12.00 19.44 -21.93
C GLY A 674 -11.37 20.11 -23.17
N VAL A 675 -10.44 19.46 -23.85
CA VAL A 675 -9.80 20.00 -25.07
C VAL A 675 -10.50 19.44 -26.31
N HIS A 676 -11.39 20.23 -26.91
CA HIS A 676 -11.99 19.92 -28.21
C HIS A 676 -11.24 20.59 -29.37
N GLY A 677 -11.00 19.84 -30.44
CA GLY A 677 -10.69 20.35 -31.77
C GLY A 677 -9.21 20.58 -32.11
N ALA A 678 -8.74 19.87 -33.14
CA ALA A 678 -7.41 19.84 -33.76
C ALA A 678 -6.32 19.03 -33.04
N LYS A 679 -5.50 18.32 -33.85
CA LYS A 679 -4.32 17.51 -33.47
C LYS A 679 -3.24 18.39 -32.81
N LYS A 680 -3.47 18.85 -31.60
CA LYS A 680 -2.53 19.65 -30.82
C LYS A 680 -1.70 18.68 -29.96
N PRO A 681 -0.36 18.62 -30.14
CA PRO A 681 0.49 17.80 -29.28
C PRO A 681 0.33 18.27 -27.84
N VAL A 682 0.10 17.36 -26.90
CA VAL A 682 -0.13 17.68 -25.48
C VAL A 682 1.20 17.61 -24.75
N PHE A 683 1.69 18.75 -24.26
CA PHE A 683 2.83 18.79 -23.36
C PHE A 683 2.33 18.58 -21.93
N VAL A 684 2.98 17.66 -21.21
CA VAL A 684 2.66 17.34 -19.81
C VAL A 684 3.86 17.72 -18.97
N THR A 685 3.64 18.48 -17.90
CA THR A 685 4.73 18.83 -17.00
C THR A 685 5.17 17.60 -16.19
N ALA A 686 6.36 17.63 -15.61
CA ALA A 686 6.86 16.56 -14.76
C ALA A 686 5.99 16.31 -13.51
N GLU A 687 5.21 17.31 -13.11
CA GLU A 687 4.21 17.24 -12.04
C GLU A 687 2.87 16.64 -12.49
N GLY A 688 2.76 16.19 -13.75
CA GLY A 688 1.60 15.48 -14.29
C GLY A 688 0.47 16.38 -14.80
N LEU A 689 0.69 17.70 -14.87
CA LEU A 689 -0.33 18.65 -15.35
C LEU A 689 -0.15 18.94 -16.85
N PRO A 690 -1.22 18.86 -17.67
CA PRO A 690 -1.17 19.34 -19.05
C PRO A 690 -0.91 20.85 -19.11
N VAL A 691 -0.12 21.27 -20.10
CA VAL A 691 0.16 22.69 -20.32
C VAL A 691 -1.12 23.45 -20.67
N GLY A 692 -1.48 24.43 -19.83
CA GLY A 692 -2.70 25.23 -19.95
C GLY A 692 -3.79 24.86 -18.93
N ALA A 693 -3.64 23.76 -18.18
CA ALA A 693 -4.57 23.40 -17.11
C ALA A 693 -4.47 24.41 -15.94
N LYS A 694 -5.61 24.85 -15.42
CA LYS A 694 -5.70 25.68 -14.21
C LYS A 694 -6.17 24.81 -13.04
N VAL A 695 -5.44 24.84 -11.93
CA VAL A 695 -5.90 24.29 -10.65
C VAL A 695 -7.03 25.20 -10.17
N ARG A 696 -8.23 24.64 -9.96
CA ARG A 696 -9.36 25.37 -9.40
C ARG A 696 -9.32 25.38 -7.89
#